data_AF-A0ABC8XP76-F1
#
_entry.id   AF-A0ABC8XP76-F1
#
_cell.length_a   1.000
_cell.length_b   1.000
_cell.length_c   1.000
_cell.angle_alpha   90.00
_cell.angle_beta   90.00
_cell.angle_gamma   90.00
#
_symmetry.space_group_name_H-M   'P 1'
#
loop_
_entity.id
_entity.type
_entity.pdbx_description
1 polymer ?
#
loop_
_entity_poly.entity_id
_entity_poly.type
_entity_poly.pdbx_seq_one_letter_code
_entity_poly.pdbx_strand_id
1 'polypeptide(L)'
;MAARARGSVREIQPVDVGDAGLAAAEAGAFLAALRSAAAAAGPGAAGDAVWAAVAAAGVLRPEHPHALHQLVYYSVYAGWDRAARGPPPYWFPSPIDCKQTNLGRLMEENGPKLLGSSYKDPISSFNHFYRFSVENQEVYWSMVLKQLAVKFQQEPKAILSTSDRSNKGGTWLQGAVLNIAECCLLPCPSLKRTDDSTAIIWRDEGLDDHPVNRMSLKELRSQVITVANALDTMFQKGDRIAIDMPMTCDAVIIYLAIVLGGFVVVSIADSFAPQEIGTRMAVSKAKAIFTQDFIIRGGKKVPLYSRVVQGTSSKAVVIPATGGYLGVTLRNGDVSWKDFLSRAAGRSSIYSAAYQSADAITNILFSSGTTGEPKAIPWTQLAPIRCAADTWAHLDVQPQDIGCWPTNLGWVMGPIILYSCFLNGATLALYHGSPLGRDFCKFVQDAGVTVLGSVPSLVKSWKAGNYAKGLDWTKIRVLGTTGEASDIDDNLWLTSRTSYKPIVECCGGTELASSYIQGSLLQPQAFGAFSGASMSTGFVILDEQGTPYQLRRHGDIVQRTVGGYYIVQGRADDTMNLGGIKTSSVEIERVCNRADEGLLETAAVSIKPAGGGPEHLAILAVLKDRSAQYDVNLLKSKFQRAIQKNLNPLFKVSYVKIVPQFPRTASNKLLRRVLRDQLKQELSNHSKL
;
A
#
# COMPACT_ATOMS: atom_id res chain seq x y z
N MET A 1 25.03 14.63 4.56
CA MET A 1 25.21 15.74 3.59
C MET A 1 24.36 15.48 2.36
N ALA A 2 23.19 16.12 2.28
CA ALA A 2 22.56 16.32 0.97
C ALA A 2 23.49 17.21 0.14
N ALA A 3 23.91 16.76 -1.05
CA ALA A 3 24.69 17.60 -1.96
C ALA A 3 23.92 18.89 -2.22
N ARG A 4 24.57 20.05 -2.06
CA ARG A 4 23.91 21.36 -2.19
C ARG A 4 23.40 21.52 -3.62
N ALA A 5 22.08 21.53 -3.79
CA ALA A 5 21.44 21.83 -5.06
C ALA A 5 21.91 23.19 -5.60
N ARG A 6 22.05 23.28 -6.93
CA ARG A 6 22.38 24.53 -7.64
C ARG A 6 21.10 25.16 -8.21
N GLY A 7 21.18 26.40 -8.70
CA GLY A 7 20.04 27.10 -9.31
C GLY A 7 19.61 26.49 -10.66
N SER A 8 20.49 25.73 -11.29
CA SER A 8 20.25 24.98 -12.52
C SER A 8 21.20 23.78 -12.63
N VAL A 9 20.83 22.75 -13.39
CA VAL A 9 21.74 21.65 -13.77
C VAL A 9 22.98 22.12 -14.53
N ARG A 10 22.91 23.27 -15.21
CA ARG A 10 24.07 23.85 -15.94
C ARG A 10 25.15 24.39 -15.00
N GLU A 11 24.76 24.74 -13.77
CA GLU A 11 25.66 25.29 -12.75
C GLU A 11 26.40 24.20 -11.98
N ILE A 12 26.02 22.93 -12.13
CA ILE A 12 26.68 21.81 -11.46
C ILE A 12 28.12 21.69 -11.96
N GLN A 13 29.05 21.71 -11.01
CA GLN A 13 30.49 21.62 -11.23
C GLN A 13 31.04 20.23 -10.89
N PRO A 14 32.26 19.87 -11.36
CA PRO A 14 32.89 18.60 -11.01
C PRO A 14 33.00 18.35 -9.50
N VAL A 15 33.26 19.41 -8.71
CA VAL A 15 33.32 19.32 -7.24
C VAL A 15 31.97 18.91 -6.64
N ASP A 16 30.84 19.41 -7.16
CA ASP A 16 29.51 19.08 -6.66
C ASP A 16 29.20 17.59 -6.88
N VAL A 17 29.60 17.06 -8.03
CA VAL A 17 29.42 15.65 -8.41
C VAL A 17 30.34 14.73 -7.59
N GLY A 18 31.56 15.18 -7.29
CA GLY A 18 32.48 14.50 -6.38
C GLY A 18 31.96 14.46 -4.94
N ASP A 19 31.46 15.59 -4.42
CA ASP A 19 30.84 15.69 -3.10
C ASP A 19 29.57 14.82 -2.99
N ALA A 20 28.88 14.60 -4.12
CA ALA A 20 27.76 13.69 -4.23
C ALA A 20 28.17 12.20 -4.32
N GLY A 21 29.47 11.89 -4.27
CA GLY A 21 30.01 10.54 -4.18
C GLY A 21 30.33 9.86 -5.50
N LEU A 22 30.30 10.57 -6.64
CA LEU A 22 30.74 10.02 -7.92
C LEU A 22 32.28 10.08 -8.01
N ALA A 23 32.89 9.05 -8.60
CA ALA A 23 34.34 9.02 -8.76
C ALA A 23 34.83 10.18 -9.66
N ALA A 24 35.95 10.80 -9.30
CA ALA A 24 36.51 11.95 -10.03
C ALA A 24 36.76 11.65 -11.52
N ALA A 25 37.15 10.41 -11.85
CA ALA A 25 37.36 9.96 -13.23
C ALA A 25 36.07 9.93 -14.06
N GLU A 26 34.90 9.77 -13.43
CA GLU A 26 33.60 9.70 -14.10
C GLU A 26 32.90 11.07 -14.21
N ALA A 27 33.30 12.04 -13.38
CA ALA A 27 32.62 13.33 -13.25
C ALA A 27 32.54 14.13 -14.57
N GLY A 28 33.62 14.14 -15.36
CA GLY A 28 33.65 14.86 -16.64
C GLY A 28 32.66 14.29 -17.66
N ALA A 29 32.66 12.96 -17.84
CA ALA A 29 31.75 12.27 -18.76
C ALA A 29 30.29 12.40 -18.31
N PHE A 30 30.03 12.26 -17.00
CA PHE A 30 28.71 12.45 -16.43
C PHE A 30 28.15 13.87 -16.69
N LEU A 31 28.95 14.91 -16.43
CA LEU A 31 28.53 16.29 -16.65
C LEU A 31 28.27 16.60 -18.12
N ALA A 32 29.08 16.06 -19.04
CA ALA A 32 28.86 16.19 -20.47
C ALA A 32 27.52 15.56 -20.88
N ALA A 33 27.23 14.34 -20.42
CA ALA A 33 25.96 13.66 -20.66
C ALA A 33 24.77 14.43 -20.06
N LEU A 34 24.89 14.91 -18.83
CA LEU A 34 23.85 15.68 -18.15
C LEU A 34 23.52 16.97 -18.90
N ARG A 35 24.55 17.73 -19.31
CA ARG A 35 24.37 18.98 -20.07
C ARG A 35 23.78 18.73 -21.45
N SER A 36 24.21 17.67 -22.13
CA SER A 36 23.63 17.26 -23.42
C SER A 36 22.15 16.90 -23.29
N ALA A 37 21.78 16.09 -22.29
CA ALA A 37 20.40 15.73 -22.05
C ALA A 37 19.53 16.95 -21.68
N ALA A 38 20.03 17.83 -20.81
CA ALA A 38 19.33 19.06 -20.46
C ALA A 38 19.18 20.03 -21.64
N ALA A 39 20.16 20.09 -22.55
CA ALA A 39 20.08 20.90 -23.75
C ALA A 39 19.04 20.39 -24.76
N ALA A 40 18.81 19.07 -24.82
CA ALA A 40 17.81 18.46 -25.68
C ALA A 40 16.36 18.90 -25.35
N ALA A 41 16.10 19.36 -24.13
CA ALA A 41 14.79 19.92 -23.75
C ALA A 41 14.50 21.30 -24.42
N GLY A 42 15.53 21.97 -24.94
CA GLY A 42 15.43 23.28 -25.60
C GLY A 42 15.82 24.47 -24.71
N PRO A 43 16.16 25.63 -25.30
CA PRO A 43 16.49 26.84 -24.55
C PRO A 43 15.30 27.34 -23.71
N GLY A 44 15.52 27.63 -22.42
CA GLY A 44 14.47 28.14 -21.53
C GLY A 44 13.40 27.12 -21.15
N ALA A 45 13.62 25.83 -21.43
CA ALA A 45 12.72 24.75 -21.06
C ALA A 45 12.46 24.74 -19.54
N ALA A 46 11.20 24.47 -19.17
CA ALA A 46 10.81 24.33 -17.78
C ALA A 46 11.38 23.04 -17.16
N GLY A 47 11.43 22.98 -15.82
CA GLY A 47 12.07 21.87 -15.09
C GLY A 47 11.51 20.49 -15.42
N ASP A 48 10.22 20.38 -15.71
CA ASP A 48 9.56 19.14 -16.16
C ASP A 48 10.10 18.63 -17.50
N ALA A 49 10.24 19.50 -18.50
CA ALA A 49 10.83 19.13 -19.79
C ALA A 49 12.31 18.76 -19.65
N VAL A 50 13.07 19.50 -18.82
CA VAL A 50 14.49 19.20 -18.54
C VAL A 50 14.63 17.85 -17.83
N TRP A 51 13.82 17.59 -16.81
CA TRP A 51 13.85 16.32 -16.10
C TRP A 51 13.45 15.14 -17.01
N ALA A 52 12.41 15.31 -17.82
CA ALA A 52 11.99 14.29 -18.78
C ALA A 52 13.14 13.89 -19.72
N ALA A 53 13.87 14.88 -20.25
CA ALA A 53 15.03 14.62 -21.11
C ALA A 53 16.19 13.94 -20.36
N VAL A 54 16.49 14.37 -19.13
CA VAL A 54 17.53 13.76 -18.29
C VAL A 54 17.20 12.31 -17.93
N ALA A 55 15.96 12.02 -17.55
CA ALA A 55 15.50 10.67 -17.21
C ALA A 55 15.48 9.77 -18.45
N ALA A 56 14.97 10.26 -19.59
CA ALA A 56 14.92 9.50 -20.84
C ALA A 56 16.31 9.19 -21.40
N ALA A 57 17.28 10.08 -21.22
CA ALA A 57 18.67 9.87 -21.63
C ALA A 57 19.43 8.87 -20.74
N GLY A 58 18.86 8.41 -19.63
CA GLY A 58 19.49 7.42 -18.75
C GLY A 58 20.78 7.92 -18.10
N VAL A 59 20.94 9.24 -17.94
CA VAL A 59 22.16 9.85 -17.38
C VAL A 59 22.41 9.40 -15.95
N LEU A 60 21.33 9.25 -15.18
CA LEU A 60 21.34 8.77 -13.80
C LEU A 60 21.01 7.29 -13.76
N ARG A 61 21.97 6.47 -13.30
CA ARG A 61 21.85 5.00 -13.25
C ARG A 61 21.58 4.50 -11.83
N PRO A 62 20.93 3.33 -11.64
CA PRO A 62 20.69 2.78 -10.33
C PRO A 62 21.93 2.58 -9.46
N GLU A 63 23.12 2.43 -10.04
CA GLU A 63 24.36 2.23 -9.27
C GLU A 63 24.89 3.54 -8.70
N HIS A 64 24.45 4.69 -9.22
CA HIS A 64 24.92 5.99 -8.76
C HIS A 64 24.49 6.26 -7.31
N PRO A 65 25.30 7.00 -6.53
CA PRO A 65 24.96 7.38 -5.17
C PRO A 65 23.68 8.22 -5.13
N HIS A 66 22.84 7.98 -4.11
CA HIS A 66 21.58 8.73 -3.96
C HIS A 66 21.78 10.25 -3.93
N ALA A 67 22.87 10.73 -3.32
CA ALA A 67 23.19 12.16 -3.27
C ALA A 67 23.36 12.79 -4.67
N LEU A 68 23.81 12.02 -5.67
CA LEU A 68 23.91 12.49 -7.05
C LEU A 68 22.52 12.66 -7.68
N HIS A 69 21.61 11.71 -7.43
CA HIS A 69 20.22 11.83 -7.87
C HIS A 69 19.53 13.04 -7.23
N GLN A 70 19.78 13.31 -5.93
CA GLN A 70 19.29 14.49 -5.23
C GLN A 70 19.83 15.77 -5.85
N LEU A 71 21.15 15.86 -6.06
CA LEU A 71 21.80 17.02 -6.67
C LEU A 71 21.15 17.39 -8.01
N VAL A 72 20.97 16.41 -8.90
CA VAL A 72 20.38 16.66 -10.21
C VAL A 72 18.91 17.03 -10.10
N TYR A 73 18.10 16.23 -9.41
CA TYR A 73 16.66 16.47 -9.28
C TYR A 73 16.35 17.86 -8.71
N TYR A 74 16.99 18.23 -7.60
CA TYR A 74 16.77 19.52 -6.97
C TYR A 74 17.33 20.68 -7.78
N SER A 75 18.40 20.49 -8.55
CA SER A 75 18.91 21.55 -9.45
C SER A 75 18.04 21.73 -10.69
N VAL A 76 17.34 20.68 -11.16
CA VAL A 76 16.35 20.81 -12.25
C VAL A 76 15.14 21.63 -11.79
N TYR A 77 14.66 21.38 -10.57
CA TYR A 77 13.46 22.02 -10.01
C TYR A 77 13.75 23.21 -9.08
N ALA A 78 14.97 23.74 -9.06
CA ALA A 78 15.35 24.82 -8.13
C ALA A 78 14.46 26.07 -8.25
N GLY A 79 14.05 26.41 -9.48
CA GLY A 79 13.11 27.51 -9.77
C GLY A 79 11.64 27.10 -9.92
N TRP A 80 11.26 25.89 -9.50
CA TRP A 80 9.90 25.38 -9.71
C TRP A 80 8.89 25.99 -8.73
N ASP A 81 7.98 26.82 -9.25
CA ASP A 81 6.87 27.37 -8.48
C ASP A 81 5.76 26.33 -8.27
N ARG A 82 5.75 25.72 -7.08
CA ARG A 82 4.74 24.73 -6.69
C ARG A 82 3.34 25.31 -6.57
N ALA A 83 3.20 26.59 -6.22
CA ALA A 83 1.88 27.22 -6.08
C ALA A 83 1.24 27.44 -7.46
N ALA A 84 2.04 27.89 -8.44
CA ALA A 84 1.57 28.14 -9.79
C ALA A 84 1.51 26.88 -10.67
N ARG A 85 2.32 25.84 -10.41
CA ARG A 85 2.47 24.66 -11.29
C ARG A 85 2.11 23.33 -10.65
N GLY A 86 1.85 23.29 -9.35
CA GLY A 86 1.66 22.05 -8.61
C GLY A 86 2.99 21.34 -8.28
N PRO A 87 2.92 20.10 -7.75
CA PRO A 87 4.13 19.34 -7.42
C PRO A 87 4.95 19.00 -8.68
N PRO A 88 6.30 19.01 -8.59
CA PRO A 88 7.16 18.71 -9.72
C PRO A 88 6.98 17.25 -10.17
N PRO A 89 6.52 17.00 -11.41
CA PRO A 89 6.40 15.64 -11.94
C PRO A 89 7.79 15.03 -12.13
N TYR A 90 7.96 13.73 -11.95
CA TYR A 90 9.24 13.05 -12.19
C TYR A 90 9.13 11.93 -13.23
N TRP A 91 7.91 11.48 -13.52
CA TRP A 91 7.65 10.44 -14.51
C TRP A 91 6.50 10.89 -15.40
N PHE A 92 6.61 10.57 -16.68
CA PHE A 92 5.66 10.98 -17.72
C PHE A 92 5.23 9.77 -18.54
N PRO A 93 3.93 9.64 -18.85
CA PRO A 93 3.45 8.56 -19.69
C PRO A 93 3.99 8.71 -21.12
N SER A 94 4.53 7.63 -21.66
CA SER A 94 4.97 7.55 -23.06
C SER A 94 3.76 7.45 -23.98
N PRO A 95 3.68 8.24 -25.08
CA PRO A 95 2.60 8.12 -26.06
C PRO A 95 2.50 6.75 -26.73
N ILE A 96 3.59 5.97 -26.69
CA ILE A 96 3.65 4.62 -27.25
C ILE A 96 3.25 3.60 -26.19
N ASP A 97 3.88 3.65 -25.01
CA ASP A 97 3.67 2.63 -23.97
C ASP A 97 2.31 2.77 -23.30
N CYS A 98 1.72 3.97 -23.29
CA CYS A 98 0.39 4.20 -22.71
C CYS A 98 -0.65 3.28 -23.35
N LYS A 99 -0.56 3.02 -24.66
CA LYS A 99 -1.45 2.14 -25.43
C LYS A 99 -1.28 0.66 -25.07
N GLN A 100 -0.16 0.29 -24.44
CA GLN A 100 0.13 -1.06 -23.97
C GLN A 100 -0.26 -1.27 -22.50
N THR A 101 -0.73 -0.24 -21.81
CA THR A 101 -1.38 -0.42 -20.51
C THR A 101 -2.77 -1.01 -20.71
N ASN A 102 -3.27 -1.73 -19.71
CA ASN A 102 -4.63 -2.27 -19.65
C ASN A 102 -5.70 -1.20 -19.95
N LEU A 103 -5.62 -0.08 -19.25
CA LEU A 103 -6.57 1.02 -19.45
C LEU A 103 -6.38 1.69 -20.81
N GLY A 104 -5.13 1.84 -21.28
CA GLY A 104 -4.85 2.38 -22.60
C GLY A 104 -5.36 1.51 -23.74
N ARG A 105 -5.21 0.18 -23.67
CA ARG A 105 -5.82 -0.75 -24.64
C ARG A 105 -7.35 -0.61 -24.65
N LEU A 106 -7.96 -0.62 -23.47
CA LEU A 106 -9.41 -0.46 -23.36
C LEU A 106 -9.89 0.86 -23.98
N MET A 107 -9.14 1.93 -23.76
CA MET A 107 -9.41 3.25 -24.33
C MET A 107 -9.20 3.29 -25.85
N GLU A 108 -8.15 2.68 -26.40
CA GLU A 108 -7.96 2.60 -27.86
C GLU A 108 -9.08 1.81 -28.54
N GLU A 109 -9.52 0.71 -27.93
CA GLU A 109 -10.56 -0.16 -28.47
C GLU A 109 -11.96 0.47 -28.45
N ASN A 110 -12.28 1.21 -27.38
CA ASN A 110 -13.66 1.66 -27.11
C ASN A 110 -13.82 3.18 -27.14
N GLY A 111 -12.75 3.93 -26.87
CA GLY A 111 -12.74 5.39 -26.78
C GLY A 111 -13.36 6.10 -27.99
N PRO A 112 -13.03 5.76 -29.24
CA PRO A 112 -13.64 6.38 -30.42
C PRO A 112 -15.16 6.23 -30.46
N LYS A 113 -15.69 5.10 -29.96
CA LYS A 113 -17.14 4.83 -29.91
C LYS A 113 -17.82 5.52 -28.73
N LEU A 114 -17.15 5.52 -27.57
CA LEU A 114 -17.72 6.02 -26.32
C LEU A 114 -17.63 7.54 -26.17
N LEU A 115 -16.55 8.15 -26.66
CA LEU A 115 -16.27 9.59 -26.51
C LEU A 115 -16.35 10.35 -27.85
N GLY A 116 -16.52 9.64 -28.97
CA GLY A 116 -16.61 10.25 -30.31
C GLY A 116 -15.37 11.08 -30.65
N SER A 117 -15.60 12.29 -31.17
CA SER A 117 -14.53 13.24 -31.52
C SER A 117 -13.72 13.76 -30.32
N SER A 118 -14.18 13.52 -29.09
CA SER A 118 -13.41 13.87 -27.88
C SER A 118 -12.30 12.86 -27.57
N TYR A 119 -12.33 11.68 -28.21
CA TYR A 119 -11.22 10.74 -28.13
C TYR A 119 -10.09 11.13 -29.08
N LYS A 120 -8.86 11.17 -28.56
CA LYS A 120 -7.66 11.43 -29.35
C LYS A 120 -6.62 10.33 -29.12
N ASP A 121 -6.25 10.13 -27.87
CA ASP A 121 -5.31 9.12 -27.40
C ASP A 121 -5.53 8.87 -25.90
N PRO A 122 -4.96 7.80 -25.32
CA PRO A 122 -5.20 7.45 -23.93
C PRO A 122 -4.80 8.54 -22.91
N ILE A 123 -3.73 9.30 -23.18
CA ILE A 123 -3.21 10.29 -22.24
C ILE A 123 -4.10 11.54 -22.27
N SER A 124 -4.34 12.10 -23.46
CA SER A 124 -5.11 13.35 -23.60
C SER A 124 -6.61 13.17 -23.33
N SER A 125 -7.14 11.97 -23.57
CA SER A 125 -8.55 11.64 -23.31
C SER A 125 -8.81 11.05 -21.93
N PHE A 126 -7.79 10.84 -21.08
CA PHE A 126 -7.94 10.21 -19.76
C PHE A 126 -9.05 10.84 -18.92
N ASN A 127 -9.08 12.17 -18.80
CA ASN A 127 -10.08 12.86 -17.98
C ASN A 127 -11.52 12.71 -18.52
N HIS A 128 -11.69 12.67 -19.85
CA HIS A 128 -13.00 12.41 -20.46
C HIS A 128 -13.44 10.97 -20.20
N PHE A 129 -12.53 10.01 -20.32
CA PHE A 129 -12.81 8.61 -20.06
C PHE A 129 -13.07 8.32 -18.58
N TYR A 130 -12.35 8.99 -17.67
CA TYR A 130 -12.64 8.95 -16.24
C TYR A 130 -14.07 9.44 -15.94
N ARG A 131 -14.47 10.62 -16.46
CA ARG A 131 -15.86 11.11 -16.30
C ARG A 131 -16.88 10.12 -16.84
N PHE A 132 -16.64 9.59 -18.03
CA PHE A 132 -17.46 8.53 -18.62
C PHE A 132 -17.59 7.33 -17.67
N SER A 133 -16.51 6.87 -17.04
CA SER A 133 -16.54 5.72 -16.12
C SER A 133 -17.37 5.96 -14.85
N VAL A 134 -17.48 7.23 -14.42
CA VAL A 134 -18.28 7.62 -13.26
C VAL A 134 -19.76 7.73 -13.65
N GLU A 135 -20.06 8.27 -14.81
CA GLU A 135 -21.42 8.55 -15.28
C GLU A 135 -22.09 7.32 -15.94
N ASN A 136 -21.31 6.41 -16.52
CA ASN A 136 -21.78 5.27 -17.32
C ASN A 136 -21.27 3.94 -16.73
N GLN A 137 -21.54 3.73 -15.44
CA GLN A 137 -21.04 2.59 -14.69
C GLN A 137 -21.41 1.23 -15.30
N GLU A 138 -22.66 1.09 -15.79
CA GLU A 138 -23.13 -0.14 -16.45
C GLU A 138 -22.22 -0.55 -17.62
N VAL A 139 -21.85 0.43 -18.47
CA VAL A 139 -21.00 0.19 -19.65
C VAL A 139 -19.55 -0.05 -19.24
N TYR A 140 -19.00 0.80 -18.38
CA TYR A 140 -17.60 0.69 -17.92
C TYR A 140 -17.32 -0.67 -17.26
N TRP A 141 -18.15 -1.05 -16.28
CA TRP A 141 -17.95 -2.30 -15.56
C TRP A 141 -18.21 -3.54 -16.42
N SER A 142 -19.15 -3.48 -17.37
CA SER A 142 -19.34 -4.55 -18.35
C SER A 142 -18.09 -4.80 -19.20
N MET A 143 -17.29 -3.76 -19.49
CA MET A 143 -16.00 -3.92 -20.16
C MET A 143 -14.93 -4.49 -19.23
N VAL A 144 -14.80 -3.95 -18.02
CA VAL A 144 -13.77 -4.38 -17.05
C VAL A 144 -13.97 -5.84 -16.62
N LEU A 145 -15.20 -6.28 -16.37
CA LEU A 145 -15.48 -7.66 -15.97
C LEU A 145 -15.01 -8.69 -17.00
N LYS A 146 -15.01 -8.34 -18.30
CA LYS A 146 -14.49 -9.21 -19.38
C LYS A 146 -12.96 -9.32 -19.36
N GLN A 147 -12.27 -8.38 -18.72
CA GLN A 147 -10.81 -8.36 -18.61
C GLN A 147 -10.30 -9.12 -17.39
N LEU A 148 -11.16 -9.36 -16.40
CA LEU A 148 -10.80 -10.10 -15.19
C LEU A 148 -11.17 -11.58 -15.31
N ALA A 149 -10.49 -12.43 -14.55
CA ALA A 149 -10.81 -13.86 -14.44
C ALA A 149 -12.06 -14.12 -13.57
N VAL A 150 -13.12 -13.32 -13.72
CA VAL A 150 -14.38 -13.48 -13.00
C VAL A 150 -15.32 -14.34 -13.85
N LYS A 151 -15.83 -15.42 -13.27
CA LYS A 151 -16.80 -16.31 -13.90
C LYS A 151 -18.06 -16.40 -13.05
N PHE A 152 -19.20 -16.16 -13.69
CA PHE A 152 -20.49 -16.30 -13.06
C PHE A 152 -21.05 -17.70 -13.34
N GLN A 153 -21.64 -18.33 -12.33
CA GLN A 153 -22.53 -19.47 -12.53
C GLN A 153 -23.88 -18.99 -13.04
N GLN A 154 -24.35 -17.85 -12.52
CA GLN A 154 -25.49 -17.12 -13.04
C GLN A 154 -25.07 -15.67 -13.27
N GLU A 155 -25.17 -15.20 -14.51
CA GLU A 155 -24.83 -13.83 -14.90
C GLU A 155 -25.71 -12.79 -14.18
N PRO A 156 -25.18 -11.58 -13.88
CA PRO A 156 -25.98 -10.49 -13.35
C PRO A 156 -27.06 -10.07 -14.36
N LYS A 157 -28.25 -9.75 -13.85
CA LYS A 157 -29.34 -9.15 -14.64
C LYS A 157 -29.05 -7.68 -14.99
N ALA A 158 -28.28 -7.00 -14.15
CA ALA A 158 -27.82 -5.63 -14.32
C ALA A 158 -26.53 -5.44 -13.51
N ILE A 159 -25.61 -4.58 -13.98
CA ILE A 159 -24.39 -4.26 -13.22
C ILE A 159 -24.72 -3.39 -12.02
N LEU A 160 -25.56 -2.38 -12.17
CA LEU A 160 -26.07 -1.57 -11.06
C LEU A 160 -27.58 -1.36 -11.18
N SER A 161 -28.33 -1.90 -10.22
CA SER A 161 -29.77 -1.68 -10.12
C SER A 161 -30.09 -0.64 -9.05
N THR A 162 -30.77 0.45 -9.43
CA THR A 162 -31.24 1.50 -8.52
C THR A 162 -32.74 1.40 -8.25
N SER A 163 -33.36 0.25 -8.54
CA SER A 163 -34.81 0.05 -8.38
C SER A 163 -35.25 0.10 -6.91
N ASP A 164 -34.38 -0.35 -6.00
CA ASP A 164 -34.61 -0.27 -4.55
C ASP A 164 -34.20 1.12 -4.03
N ARG A 165 -35.21 1.97 -3.77
CA ARG A 165 -34.99 3.32 -3.24
C ARG A 165 -34.49 3.35 -1.79
N SER A 166 -34.59 2.25 -1.04
CA SER A 166 -34.08 2.16 0.33
C SER A 166 -32.56 1.98 0.35
N ASN A 167 -32.02 1.27 -0.65
CA ASN A 167 -30.59 1.14 -0.89
C ASN A 167 -30.08 2.27 -1.80
N LYS A 168 -29.72 3.41 -1.19
CA LYS A 168 -29.21 4.58 -1.91
C LYS A 168 -27.95 4.31 -2.76
N GLY A 169 -27.19 3.24 -2.46
CA GLY A 169 -26.01 2.84 -3.24
C GLY A 169 -26.32 1.91 -4.42
N GLY A 170 -27.57 1.49 -4.57
CA GLY A 170 -28.00 0.49 -5.54
C GLY A 170 -27.47 -0.92 -5.24
N THR A 171 -28.01 -1.88 -5.97
CA THR A 171 -27.62 -3.29 -5.89
C THR A 171 -26.70 -3.62 -7.06
N TRP A 172 -25.43 -3.87 -6.75
CA TRP A 172 -24.41 -4.22 -7.73
C TRP A 172 -24.49 -5.70 -8.10
N LEU A 173 -24.29 -6.01 -9.40
CA LEU A 173 -24.35 -7.34 -9.99
C LEU A 173 -25.63 -8.10 -9.59
N GLN A 174 -26.79 -7.45 -9.78
CA GLN A 174 -28.06 -7.94 -9.27
C GLN A 174 -28.37 -9.35 -9.81
N GLY A 175 -28.56 -10.31 -8.89
CA GLY A 175 -28.89 -11.69 -9.22
C GLY A 175 -27.71 -12.54 -9.70
N ALA A 176 -26.49 -11.99 -9.70
CA ALA A 176 -25.31 -12.78 -10.01
C ALA A 176 -25.03 -13.83 -8.93
N VAL A 177 -24.64 -15.03 -9.37
CA VAL A 177 -24.21 -16.14 -8.50
C VAL A 177 -22.83 -16.59 -8.96
N LEU A 178 -21.88 -16.67 -8.03
CA LEU A 178 -20.49 -17.02 -8.29
C LEU A 178 -19.80 -17.56 -7.03
N ASN A 179 -18.57 -18.06 -7.20
CA ASN A 179 -17.62 -18.25 -6.12
C ASN A 179 -16.30 -17.58 -6.51
N ILE A 180 -15.94 -16.50 -5.82
CA ILE A 180 -14.78 -15.69 -6.18
C ILE A 180 -13.44 -16.38 -5.90
N ALA A 181 -13.40 -17.35 -4.98
CA ALA A 181 -12.20 -18.17 -4.77
C ALA A 181 -12.00 -19.15 -5.93
N GLU A 182 -13.08 -19.76 -6.45
CA GLU A 182 -12.99 -20.61 -7.65
C GLU A 182 -12.43 -19.82 -8.84
N CYS A 183 -12.86 -18.57 -9.05
CA CYS A 183 -12.32 -17.66 -10.07
C CYS A 183 -10.78 -17.49 -9.98
N CYS A 184 -10.23 -17.52 -8.76
CA CYS A 184 -8.79 -17.44 -8.53
C CYS A 184 -8.04 -18.73 -8.88
N LEU A 185 -8.72 -19.89 -8.86
CA LEU A 185 -8.12 -21.22 -8.93
C LEU A 185 -8.24 -21.89 -10.30
N LEU A 186 -9.06 -21.35 -11.20
CA LEU A 186 -9.28 -21.92 -12.52
C LEU A 186 -8.32 -21.36 -13.58
N PRO A 187 -7.90 -22.17 -14.55
CA PRO A 187 -7.28 -21.69 -15.78
C PRO A 187 -8.13 -20.62 -16.46
N CYS A 188 -7.48 -19.67 -17.11
CA CYS A 188 -8.12 -18.57 -17.82
C CYS A 188 -7.40 -18.34 -19.15
N PRO A 189 -7.90 -18.92 -20.27
CA PRO A 189 -7.23 -18.84 -21.57
C PRO A 189 -7.06 -17.41 -22.08
N SER A 190 -8.02 -16.50 -21.84
CA SER A 190 -7.93 -15.09 -22.23
C SER A 190 -6.77 -14.36 -21.54
N LEU A 191 -6.36 -14.82 -20.36
CA LEU A 191 -5.21 -14.33 -19.62
C LEU A 191 -3.97 -15.22 -19.77
N LYS A 192 -3.99 -16.20 -20.69
CA LYS A 192 -2.91 -17.17 -20.91
C LYS A 192 -2.50 -17.94 -19.64
N ARG A 193 -3.41 -18.08 -18.67
CA ARG A 193 -3.18 -18.81 -17.42
C ARG A 193 -3.63 -20.25 -17.56
N THR A 194 -2.72 -21.19 -17.34
CA THR A 194 -2.96 -22.63 -17.36
C THR A 194 -2.73 -23.25 -15.99
N ASP A 195 -3.00 -24.54 -15.85
CA ASP A 195 -2.74 -25.31 -14.63
C ASP A 195 -1.25 -25.31 -14.22
N ASP A 196 -0.35 -25.21 -15.21
CA ASP A 196 1.11 -25.21 -15.00
C ASP A 196 1.69 -23.81 -14.77
N SER A 197 0.88 -22.75 -14.92
CA SER A 197 1.31 -21.39 -14.61
C SER A 197 1.68 -21.27 -13.12
N THR A 198 2.76 -20.58 -12.81
CA THR A 198 3.14 -20.30 -11.42
C THR A 198 2.12 -19.38 -10.76
N ALA A 199 1.44 -19.86 -9.72
CA ALA A 199 0.49 -19.08 -8.94
C ALA A 199 1.17 -18.33 -7.81
N ILE A 200 2.07 -18.99 -7.07
CA ILE A 200 2.79 -18.41 -5.93
C ILE A 200 4.30 -18.62 -6.08
N ILE A 201 5.08 -17.57 -5.80
CA ILE A 201 6.52 -17.62 -5.62
C ILE A 201 6.83 -17.18 -4.19
N TRP A 202 7.69 -17.89 -3.48
CA TRP A 202 8.05 -17.47 -2.12
C TRP A 202 9.46 -17.82 -1.71
N ARG A 203 9.91 -17.21 -0.62
CA ARG A 203 11.12 -17.57 0.09
C ARG A 203 10.96 -17.30 1.58
N ASP A 204 11.53 -18.17 2.40
CA ASP A 204 11.60 -17.99 3.84
C ASP A 204 12.81 -17.14 4.24
N GLU A 205 12.67 -16.35 5.31
CA GLU A 205 13.76 -15.55 5.87
C GLU A 205 14.94 -16.44 6.29
N GLY A 206 16.17 -15.99 6.02
CA GLY A 206 17.40 -16.74 6.26
C GLY A 206 17.77 -17.78 5.21
N LEU A 207 16.99 -17.91 4.12
CA LEU A 207 17.31 -18.78 2.97
C LEU A 207 17.67 -17.96 1.73
N ASP A 208 18.32 -16.83 1.90
CA ASP A 208 18.62 -15.88 0.83
C ASP A 208 19.56 -16.46 -0.24
N ASP A 209 20.46 -17.38 0.13
CA ASP A 209 21.31 -18.12 -0.82
C ASP A 209 20.61 -19.27 -1.58
N HIS A 210 19.35 -19.58 -1.25
CA HIS A 210 18.59 -20.64 -1.89
C HIS A 210 17.71 -20.10 -3.03
N PRO A 211 17.39 -20.90 -4.06
CA PRO A 211 16.43 -20.48 -5.09
C PRO A 211 15.06 -20.15 -4.48
N VAL A 212 14.30 -19.28 -5.14
CA VAL A 212 12.90 -19.05 -4.77
C VAL A 212 12.08 -20.32 -5.01
N ASN A 213 11.14 -20.60 -4.11
CA ASN A 213 10.18 -21.67 -4.26
C ASN A 213 9.04 -21.26 -5.19
N ARG A 214 8.36 -22.24 -5.81
CA ARG A 214 7.26 -22.03 -6.75
C ARG A 214 6.14 -23.02 -6.50
N MET A 215 4.91 -22.56 -6.67
CA MET A 215 3.70 -23.36 -6.64
C MET A 215 2.88 -23.04 -7.89
N SER A 216 2.59 -24.06 -8.68
CA SER A 216 1.70 -23.98 -9.84
C SER A 216 0.25 -23.76 -9.42
N LEU A 217 -0.58 -23.29 -10.36
CA LEU A 217 -2.01 -23.13 -10.15
C LEU A 217 -2.68 -24.47 -9.78
N LYS A 218 -2.26 -25.57 -10.41
CA LYS A 218 -2.75 -26.91 -10.12
C LYS A 218 -2.44 -27.34 -8.68
N GLU A 219 -1.22 -27.12 -8.22
CA GLU A 219 -0.80 -27.44 -6.85
C GLU A 219 -1.56 -26.59 -5.82
N LEU A 220 -1.69 -25.28 -6.08
CA LEU A 220 -2.48 -24.37 -5.23
C LEU A 220 -3.92 -24.86 -5.13
N ARG A 221 -4.57 -25.13 -6.26
CA ARG A 221 -5.95 -25.65 -6.30
C ARG A 221 -6.08 -26.97 -5.55
N SER A 222 -5.13 -27.89 -5.71
CA SER A 222 -5.14 -29.16 -5.00
C SER A 222 -5.10 -28.96 -3.48
N GLN A 223 -4.22 -28.10 -2.98
CA GLN A 223 -4.10 -27.83 -1.55
C GLN A 223 -5.34 -27.12 -0.99
N VAL A 224 -5.88 -26.15 -1.74
CA VAL A 224 -7.14 -25.47 -1.38
C VAL A 224 -8.30 -26.47 -1.27
N ILE A 225 -8.41 -27.41 -2.21
CA ILE A 225 -9.43 -28.47 -2.19
C ILE A 225 -9.25 -29.36 -0.96
N THR A 226 -8.01 -29.75 -0.61
CA THR A 226 -7.75 -30.53 0.61
C THR A 226 -8.22 -29.80 1.86
N VAL A 227 -7.90 -28.51 2.00
CA VAL A 227 -8.32 -27.71 3.15
C VAL A 227 -9.84 -27.53 3.19
N ALA A 228 -10.49 -27.24 2.06
CA ALA A 228 -11.95 -27.10 1.98
C ALA A 228 -12.66 -28.41 2.37
N ASN A 229 -12.16 -29.55 1.89
CA ASN A 229 -12.65 -30.86 2.28
C ASN A 229 -12.51 -31.13 3.78
N ALA A 230 -11.41 -30.72 4.41
CA ALA A 230 -11.23 -30.86 5.86
C ALA A 230 -12.20 -29.95 6.64
N LEU A 231 -12.41 -28.71 6.17
CA LEU A 231 -13.37 -27.76 6.76
C LEU A 231 -14.80 -28.32 6.79
N ASP A 232 -15.24 -28.96 5.70
CA ASP A 232 -16.58 -29.56 5.60
C ASP A 232 -16.85 -30.67 6.63
N THR A 233 -15.81 -31.27 7.20
CA THR A 233 -15.96 -32.26 8.28
C THR A 233 -16.17 -31.65 9.66
N MET A 234 -15.93 -30.34 9.80
CA MET A 234 -15.86 -29.66 11.09
C MET A 234 -16.84 -28.50 11.22
N PHE A 235 -17.25 -27.88 10.12
CA PHE A 235 -18.01 -26.63 10.10
C PHE A 235 -19.16 -26.67 9.10
N GLN A 236 -20.08 -25.71 9.23
CA GLN A 236 -21.20 -25.52 8.32
C GLN A 236 -21.03 -24.27 7.48
N LYS A 237 -21.54 -24.27 6.24
CA LYS A 237 -21.48 -23.10 5.35
C LYS A 237 -22.03 -21.86 6.05
N GLY A 238 -21.39 -20.71 5.83
CA GLY A 238 -21.67 -19.46 6.54
C GLY A 238 -20.96 -19.33 7.89
N ASP A 239 -20.34 -20.39 8.42
CA ASP A 239 -19.51 -20.29 9.62
C ASP A 239 -18.34 -19.34 9.39
N ARG A 240 -18.02 -18.56 10.43
CA ARG A 240 -16.95 -17.58 10.42
C ARG A 240 -15.71 -18.20 11.02
N ILE A 241 -14.61 -18.17 10.27
CA ILE A 241 -13.36 -18.82 10.61
C ILE A 241 -12.25 -17.80 10.52
N ALA A 242 -11.56 -17.58 11.63
CA ALA A 242 -10.50 -16.60 11.71
C ALA A 242 -9.17 -17.12 11.17
N ILE A 243 -8.36 -16.20 10.65
CA ILE A 243 -6.96 -16.43 10.32
C ILE A 243 -6.15 -15.39 11.09
N ASP A 244 -5.25 -15.88 11.94
CA ASP A 244 -4.31 -15.09 12.75
C ASP A 244 -2.91 -15.70 12.62
N MET A 245 -2.24 -15.39 11.52
CA MET A 245 -0.87 -15.83 11.19
C MET A 245 -0.24 -14.95 10.10
N PRO A 246 1.10 -14.95 9.96
CA PRO A 246 1.80 -14.36 8.82
C PRO A 246 1.23 -14.83 7.48
N MET A 247 1.33 -13.99 6.44
CA MET A 247 0.84 -14.34 5.11
C MET A 247 1.82 -15.26 4.38
N THR A 248 1.76 -16.54 4.75
CA THR A 248 2.46 -17.63 4.07
C THR A 248 1.62 -18.22 2.94
N CYS A 249 2.21 -19.16 2.17
CA CYS A 249 1.46 -19.99 1.23
C CYS A 249 0.25 -20.68 1.90
N ASP A 250 0.43 -21.23 3.11
CA ASP A 250 -0.66 -21.87 3.87
C ASP A 250 -1.77 -20.87 4.19
N ALA A 251 -1.43 -19.63 4.57
CA ALA A 251 -2.42 -18.60 4.85
C ALA A 251 -3.27 -18.27 3.60
N VAL A 252 -2.66 -18.22 2.42
CA VAL A 252 -3.37 -18.03 1.14
C VAL A 252 -4.26 -19.22 0.81
N ILE A 253 -3.76 -20.44 1.01
CA ILE A 253 -4.53 -21.68 0.80
C ILE A 253 -5.74 -21.72 1.72
N ILE A 254 -5.56 -21.45 3.01
CA ILE A 254 -6.63 -21.42 4.02
C ILE A 254 -7.67 -20.36 3.67
N TYR A 255 -7.22 -19.15 3.32
CA TYR A 255 -8.11 -18.05 2.93
C TYR A 255 -9.02 -18.45 1.75
N LEU A 256 -8.43 -18.97 0.67
CA LEU A 256 -9.19 -19.40 -0.51
C LEU A 256 -10.10 -20.60 -0.20
N ALA A 257 -9.66 -21.54 0.64
CA ALA A 257 -10.46 -22.72 1.00
C ALA A 257 -11.71 -22.37 1.81
N ILE A 258 -11.60 -21.43 2.76
CA ILE A 258 -12.74 -20.92 3.53
C ILE A 258 -13.78 -20.31 2.57
N VAL A 259 -13.36 -19.44 1.64
CA VAL A 259 -14.27 -18.81 0.69
C VAL A 259 -14.82 -19.81 -0.34
N LEU A 260 -14.01 -20.77 -0.81
CA LEU A 260 -14.43 -21.83 -1.74
C LEU A 260 -15.53 -22.71 -1.13
N GLY A 261 -15.40 -23.06 0.15
CA GLY A 261 -16.38 -23.85 0.90
C GLY A 261 -17.66 -23.07 1.29
N GLY A 262 -17.70 -21.76 1.06
CA GLY A 262 -18.86 -20.92 1.42
C GLY A 262 -18.89 -20.54 2.90
N PHE A 263 -17.73 -20.60 3.56
CA PHE A 263 -17.50 -20.05 4.89
C PHE A 263 -17.07 -18.58 4.78
N VAL A 264 -16.96 -17.90 5.91
CA VAL A 264 -16.56 -16.48 5.97
C VAL A 264 -15.22 -16.34 6.66
N VAL A 265 -14.24 -15.75 6.00
CA VAL A 265 -12.94 -15.45 6.61
C VAL A 265 -13.11 -14.33 7.64
N VAL A 266 -12.45 -14.46 8.79
CA VAL A 266 -12.24 -13.36 9.74
C VAL A 266 -10.76 -13.05 9.78
N SER A 267 -10.37 -11.93 9.16
CA SER A 267 -8.97 -11.57 9.00
C SER A 267 -8.46 -10.83 10.23
N ILE A 268 -7.51 -11.44 10.96
CA ILE A 268 -6.90 -10.88 12.17
C ILE A 268 -5.39 -10.70 11.94
N ALA A 269 -4.84 -9.58 12.39
CA ALA A 269 -3.42 -9.31 12.23
C ALA A 269 -2.60 -10.06 13.29
N ASP A 270 -1.64 -10.86 12.82
CA ASP A 270 -0.67 -11.68 13.58
C ASP A 270 0.11 -10.94 14.68
N SER A 271 0.22 -9.63 14.56
CA SER A 271 0.87 -8.78 15.57
C SER A 271 0.04 -8.48 16.80
N PHE A 272 -1.27 -8.76 16.78
CA PHE A 272 -2.16 -8.32 17.84
C PHE A 272 -1.88 -9.01 19.16
N ALA A 273 -2.18 -8.28 20.24
CA ALA A 273 -2.13 -8.80 21.59
C ALA A 273 -3.29 -9.79 21.83
N PRO A 274 -3.21 -10.68 22.85
CA PRO A 274 -4.26 -11.65 23.15
C PRO A 274 -5.67 -11.03 23.25
N GLN A 275 -5.80 -9.92 23.98
CA GLN A 275 -7.07 -9.22 24.14
C GLN A 275 -7.65 -8.75 22.80
N GLU A 276 -6.81 -8.21 21.92
CA GLU A 276 -7.23 -7.72 20.61
C GLU A 276 -7.71 -8.86 19.69
N ILE A 277 -7.05 -10.02 19.76
CA ILE A 277 -7.49 -11.25 19.08
C ILE A 277 -8.86 -11.67 19.63
N GLY A 278 -8.99 -11.77 20.95
CA GLY A 278 -10.24 -12.14 21.64
C GLY A 278 -11.44 -11.26 21.27
N THR A 279 -11.25 -9.94 21.29
CA THR A 279 -12.31 -8.98 20.92
C THR A 279 -12.77 -9.19 19.48
N ARG A 280 -11.84 -9.43 18.53
CA ARG A 280 -12.20 -9.66 17.12
C ARG A 280 -12.92 -10.99 16.92
N MET A 281 -12.49 -12.03 17.64
CA MET A 281 -13.19 -13.32 17.67
C MET A 281 -14.64 -13.16 18.17
N ALA A 282 -14.85 -12.41 19.25
CA ALA A 282 -16.16 -12.15 19.84
C ALA A 282 -17.06 -11.31 18.92
N VAL A 283 -16.58 -10.17 18.43
CA VAL A 283 -17.34 -9.25 17.55
C VAL A 283 -17.74 -9.94 16.25
N SER A 284 -16.83 -10.71 15.65
CA SER A 284 -17.13 -11.48 14.45
C SER A 284 -17.90 -12.77 14.73
N LYS A 285 -18.02 -13.24 15.98
CA LYS A 285 -18.61 -14.56 16.29
C LYS A 285 -17.90 -15.70 15.54
N ALA A 286 -16.58 -15.64 15.42
CA ALA A 286 -15.79 -16.67 14.77
C ALA A 286 -15.77 -17.97 15.60
N LYS A 287 -16.06 -19.11 14.96
CA LYS A 287 -16.14 -20.42 15.61
C LYS A 287 -14.78 -21.09 15.81
N ALA A 288 -13.82 -20.78 14.94
CA ALA A 288 -12.47 -21.33 14.98
C ALA A 288 -11.45 -20.32 14.46
N ILE A 289 -10.17 -20.61 14.68
CA ILE A 289 -9.04 -19.79 14.25
C ILE A 289 -7.90 -20.66 13.71
N PHE A 290 -7.42 -20.35 12.51
CA PHE A 290 -6.13 -20.85 12.03
C PHE A 290 -5.02 -19.94 12.53
N THR A 291 -3.96 -20.54 13.06
CA THR A 291 -2.81 -19.81 13.59
C THR A 291 -1.52 -20.62 13.45
N GLN A 292 -0.37 -20.01 13.78
CA GLN A 292 0.90 -20.70 13.86
C GLN A 292 1.37 -20.85 15.29
N ASP A 293 2.23 -21.85 15.54
CA ASP A 293 2.90 -21.98 16.82
C ASP A 293 3.72 -20.70 17.14
N PHE A 294 4.44 -20.17 16.15
CA PHE A 294 5.24 -18.96 16.28
C PHE A 294 5.20 -18.06 15.03
N ILE A 295 5.56 -16.79 15.20
CA ILE A 295 5.97 -15.91 14.10
C ILE A 295 7.49 -15.92 14.05
N ILE A 296 8.05 -16.20 12.88
CA ILE A 296 9.47 -16.01 12.59
C ILE A 296 9.65 -14.67 11.88
N ARG A 297 10.37 -13.74 12.50
CA ARG A 297 10.58 -12.40 11.93
C ARG A 297 11.85 -11.76 12.46
N GLY A 298 12.75 -11.35 11.58
CA GLY A 298 14.00 -10.67 11.96
C GLY A 298 14.91 -11.56 12.80
N GLY A 299 14.96 -12.87 12.48
CA GLY A 299 15.66 -13.89 13.27
C GLY A 299 15.05 -14.18 14.65
N LYS A 300 13.91 -13.57 15.00
CA LYS A 300 13.23 -13.78 16.29
C LYS A 300 12.02 -14.69 16.15
N LYS A 301 11.79 -15.48 17.20
CA LYS A 301 10.65 -16.37 17.36
C LYS A 301 9.67 -15.78 18.37
N VAL A 302 8.46 -15.45 17.92
CA VAL A 302 7.42 -14.80 18.75
C VAL A 302 6.26 -15.79 18.97
N PRO A 303 5.84 -16.09 20.21
CA PRO A 303 4.86 -17.14 20.50
C PRO A 303 3.44 -16.69 20.13
N LEU A 304 2.95 -17.11 18.95
CA LEU A 304 1.66 -16.69 18.43
C LEU A 304 0.52 -17.53 18.99
N TYR A 305 0.63 -18.86 18.95
CA TYR A 305 -0.38 -19.76 19.49
C TYR A 305 -0.69 -19.46 20.97
N SER A 306 0.32 -19.14 21.78
CA SER A 306 0.12 -18.76 23.18
C SER A 306 -0.79 -17.52 23.32
N ARG A 307 -0.68 -16.55 22.41
CA ARG A 307 -1.54 -15.36 22.41
C ARG A 307 -2.98 -15.70 22.04
N VAL A 308 -3.17 -16.61 21.09
CA VAL A 308 -4.50 -17.10 20.70
C VAL A 308 -5.17 -17.81 21.88
N VAL A 309 -4.47 -18.70 22.57
CA VAL A 309 -4.98 -19.43 23.74
C VAL A 309 -5.38 -18.47 24.87
N GLN A 310 -4.61 -17.42 25.10
CA GLN A 310 -4.93 -16.38 26.10
C GLN A 310 -6.09 -15.48 25.66
N GLY A 311 -6.25 -15.25 24.35
CA GLY A 311 -7.25 -14.34 23.79
C GLY A 311 -8.62 -14.95 23.59
N THR A 312 -8.71 -16.25 23.30
CA THR A 312 -9.98 -16.91 22.97
C THR A 312 -10.04 -18.37 23.38
N SER A 313 -11.24 -18.82 23.77
CA SER A 313 -11.56 -20.24 24.01
C SER A 313 -11.97 -20.98 22.73
N SER A 314 -12.14 -20.28 21.60
CA SER A 314 -12.49 -20.92 20.32
C SER A 314 -11.42 -21.91 19.87
N LYS A 315 -11.84 -22.96 19.15
CA LYS A 315 -10.96 -24.01 18.64
C LYS A 315 -9.90 -23.43 17.70
N ALA A 316 -8.64 -23.79 17.93
CA ALA A 316 -7.53 -23.44 17.05
C ALA A 316 -7.09 -24.62 16.17
N VAL A 317 -6.73 -24.32 14.92
CA VAL A 317 -5.94 -25.21 14.07
C VAL A 317 -4.55 -24.60 13.94
N VAL A 318 -3.52 -25.33 14.36
CA VAL A 318 -2.17 -24.79 14.54
C VAL A 318 -1.22 -25.34 13.48
N ILE A 319 -0.62 -24.44 12.71
CA ILE A 319 0.38 -24.72 11.67
C ILE A 319 1.80 -24.54 12.26
N PRO A 320 2.76 -25.44 11.97
CA PRO A 320 4.15 -25.21 12.33
C PRO A 320 4.73 -24.04 11.54
N ALA A 321 5.38 -23.10 12.22
CA ALA A 321 6.03 -21.95 11.56
C ALA A 321 7.24 -22.36 10.71
N THR A 322 7.88 -23.47 11.07
CA THR A 322 9.07 -24.02 10.39
C THR A 322 9.06 -25.55 10.50
N GLY A 323 9.43 -26.24 9.43
CA GLY A 323 9.49 -27.70 9.42
C GLY A 323 8.11 -28.37 9.48
N GLY A 324 8.07 -29.64 9.87
CA GLY A 324 6.84 -30.45 9.86
C GLY A 324 6.17 -30.67 11.22
N TYR A 325 6.72 -30.12 12.31
CA TYR A 325 6.28 -30.41 13.68
C TYR A 325 6.07 -29.13 14.48
N LEU A 326 5.07 -29.15 15.34
CA LEU A 326 4.76 -28.04 16.23
C LEU A 326 5.79 -27.92 17.36
N GLY A 327 6.26 -26.72 17.62
CA GLY A 327 7.11 -26.41 18.77
C GLY A 327 6.34 -26.07 20.05
N VAL A 328 5.05 -26.43 20.13
CA VAL A 328 4.15 -26.13 21.25
C VAL A 328 3.26 -27.33 21.56
N THR A 329 2.83 -27.44 22.83
CA THR A 329 1.78 -28.38 23.24
C THR A 329 0.40 -27.75 23.03
N LEU A 330 -0.49 -28.48 22.36
CA LEU A 330 -1.84 -28.01 22.08
C LEU A 330 -2.74 -28.09 23.32
N ARG A 331 -3.57 -27.07 23.51
CA ARG A 331 -4.71 -27.09 24.43
C ARG A 331 -5.71 -28.15 23.99
N ASN A 332 -6.38 -28.78 24.96
CA ASN A 332 -7.43 -29.76 24.67
C ASN A 332 -8.49 -29.19 23.71
N GLY A 333 -8.80 -29.94 22.65
CA GLY A 333 -9.76 -29.58 21.60
C GLY A 333 -9.18 -28.82 20.40
N ASP A 334 -7.97 -28.26 20.50
CA ASP A 334 -7.24 -27.69 19.36
C ASP A 334 -6.61 -28.80 18.52
N VAL A 335 -6.35 -28.53 17.24
CA VAL A 335 -5.96 -29.54 16.25
C VAL A 335 -4.65 -29.13 15.59
N SER A 336 -3.73 -30.08 15.42
CA SER A 336 -2.51 -29.84 14.63
C SER A 336 -2.85 -29.72 13.15
N TRP A 337 -2.05 -29.00 12.36
CA TRP A 337 -2.24 -28.92 10.92
C TRP A 337 -2.30 -30.29 10.24
N LYS A 338 -1.43 -31.21 10.65
CA LYS A 338 -1.40 -32.58 10.15
C LYS A 338 -2.72 -33.32 10.41
N ASP A 339 -3.22 -33.28 11.64
CA ASP A 339 -4.47 -33.96 12.02
C ASP A 339 -5.70 -33.27 11.42
N PHE A 340 -5.61 -31.98 11.14
CA PHE A 340 -6.64 -31.25 10.41
C PHE A 340 -6.70 -31.72 8.95
N LEU A 341 -5.56 -31.74 8.25
CA LEU A 341 -5.49 -32.18 6.85
C LEU A 341 -5.87 -33.66 6.68
N SER A 342 -5.55 -34.53 7.64
CA SER A 342 -5.92 -35.94 7.58
C SER A 342 -7.44 -36.18 7.54
N ARG A 343 -8.26 -35.20 7.93
CA ARG A 343 -9.73 -35.27 7.82
C ARG A 343 -10.23 -35.25 6.38
N ALA A 344 -9.42 -34.75 5.45
CA ALA A 344 -9.72 -34.81 4.02
C ALA A 344 -9.37 -36.17 3.39
N ALA A 345 -8.72 -37.08 4.14
CA ALA A 345 -8.34 -38.39 3.61
C ALA A 345 -9.57 -39.16 3.11
N GLY A 346 -9.46 -39.75 1.91
CA GLY A 346 -10.54 -40.48 1.26
C GLY A 346 -11.62 -39.63 0.60
N ARG A 347 -11.55 -38.29 0.69
CA ARG A 347 -12.46 -37.38 -0.03
C ARG A 347 -11.97 -37.15 -1.46
N SER A 348 -12.91 -36.75 -2.32
CA SER A 348 -12.65 -36.46 -3.73
C SER A 348 -11.63 -35.34 -3.91
N SER A 349 -10.75 -35.50 -4.92
CA SER A 349 -9.86 -34.43 -5.41
C SER A 349 -10.60 -33.38 -6.24
N ILE A 350 -11.88 -33.59 -6.52
CA ILE A 350 -12.78 -32.62 -7.14
C ILE A 350 -13.69 -32.07 -6.04
N TYR A 351 -13.74 -30.75 -5.92
CA TYR A 351 -14.56 -30.05 -4.93
C TYR A 351 -15.67 -29.26 -5.62
N SER A 352 -16.89 -29.31 -5.06
CA SER A 352 -18.01 -28.51 -5.55
C SER A 352 -18.01 -27.17 -4.80
N ALA A 353 -17.63 -26.10 -5.49
CA ALA A 353 -17.60 -24.76 -4.92
C ALA A 353 -18.98 -24.36 -4.36
N ALA A 354 -18.99 -23.67 -3.22
CA ALA A 354 -20.21 -23.11 -2.69
C ALA A 354 -20.54 -21.82 -3.45
N TYR A 355 -21.36 -21.95 -4.48
CA TYR A 355 -21.86 -20.80 -5.24
C TYR A 355 -22.89 -20.02 -4.44
N GLN A 356 -22.67 -18.70 -4.34
CA GLN A 356 -23.48 -17.78 -3.56
C GLN A 356 -23.73 -16.50 -4.37
N SER A 357 -24.68 -15.69 -3.91
CA SER A 357 -24.95 -14.39 -4.50
C SER A 357 -23.74 -13.45 -4.39
N ALA A 358 -23.69 -12.43 -5.25
CA ALA A 358 -22.59 -11.46 -5.26
C ALA A 358 -22.48 -10.64 -3.94
N ASP A 359 -23.58 -10.49 -3.20
CA ASP A 359 -23.65 -9.84 -1.90
C ASP A 359 -23.34 -10.76 -0.70
N ALA A 360 -23.07 -12.05 -0.95
CA ALA A 360 -22.64 -12.98 0.10
C ALA A 360 -21.30 -12.55 0.69
N ILE A 361 -21.22 -12.54 2.03
CA ILE A 361 -20.03 -12.14 2.78
C ILE A 361 -18.95 -13.21 2.63
N THR A 362 -17.74 -12.80 2.24
CA THR A 362 -16.57 -13.69 2.09
C THR A 362 -15.48 -13.44 3.13
N ASN A 363 -15.36 -12.20 3.61
CA ASN A 363 -14.34 -11.81 4.58
C ASN A 363 -14.89 -10.75 5.54
N ILE A 364 -14.35 -10.71 6.75
CA ILE A 364 -14.57 -9.66 7.74
C ILE A 364 -13.20 -9.12 8.13
N LEU A 365 -12.99 -7.83 7.86
CA LEU A 365 -11.83 -7.06 8.29
C LEU A 365 -12.23 -6.10 9.42
N PHE A 366 -11.24 -5.54 10.10
CA PHE A 366 -11.49 -4.62 11.21
C PHE A 366 -10.80 -3.27 10.98
N SER A 367 -11.48 -2.19 11.35
CA SER A 367 -10.86 -0.86 11.49
C SER A 367 -10.83 -0.41 12.94
N SER A 368 -9.84 0.42 13.28
CA SER A 368 -9.76 1.08 14.57
C SER A 368 -10.91 2.09 14.68
N GLY A 369 -11.92 1.77 15.47
CA GLY A 369 -13.05 2.68 15.71
C GLY A 369 -12.61 3.93 16.48
N THR A 370 -13.20 5.08 16.16
CA THR A 370 -13.06 6.31 16.96
C THR A 370 -13.63 6.17 18.38
N THR A 371 -14.47 5.15 18.62
CA THR A 371 -15.25 4.91 19.83
C THR A 371 -14.68 3.84 20.78
N GLY A 372 -13.52 3.25 20.48
CA GLY A 372 -12.82 2.29 21.36
C GLY A 372 -12.94 0.81 20.95
N GLU A 373 -14.12 0.34 20.55
CA GLU A 373 -14.27 -1.03 20.02
C GLU A 373 -13.96 -1.12 18.51
N PRO A 374 -13.35 -2.23 18.04
CA PRO A 374 -13.04 -2.41 16.62
C PRO A 374 -14.32 -2.59 15.80
N LYS A 375 -14.40 -1.92 14.65
CA LYS A 375 -15.54 -2.02 13.74
C LYS A 375 -15.33 -3.16 12.76
N ALA A 376 -16.24 -4.13 12.74
CA ALA A 376 -16.24 -5.20 11.74
C ALA A 376 -16.76 -4.67 10.39
N ILE A 377 -15.98 -4.88 9.34
CA ILE A 377 -16.26 -4.44 7.97
C ILE A 377 -16.41 -5.71 7.11
N PRO A 378 -17.65 -6.13 6.82
CA PRO A 378 -17.90 -7.27 5.95
C PRO A 378 -17.58 -6.92 4.50
N TRP A 379 -16.89 -7.83 3.83
CA TRP A 379 -16.65 -7.82 2.40
C TRP A 379 -17.51 -8.88 1.75
N THR A 380 -18.15 -8.51 0.64
CA THR A 380 -18.88 -9.45 -0.20
C THR A 380 -18.01 -9.96 -1.35
N GLN A 381 -18.57 -10.72 -2.28
CA GLN A 381 -17.87 -11.12 -3.51
C GLN A 381 -17.53 -9.94 -4.42
N LEU A 382 -18.10 -8.75 -4.18
CA LEU A 382 -17.83 -7.53 -4.94
C LEU A 382 -16.47 -6.90 -4.59
N ALA A 383 -16.02 -7.00 -3.34
CA ALA A 383 -14.77 -6.39 -2.89
C ALA A 383 -13.53 -6.92 -3.67
N PRO A 384 -13.38 -8.24 -3.87
CA PRO A 384 -12.33 -8.80 -4.74
C PRO A 384 -12.36 -8.28 -6.18
N ILE A 385 -13.55 -8.14 -6.76
CA ILE A 385 -13.73 -7.63 -8.14
C ILE A 385 -13.28 -6.18 -8.19
N ARG A 386 -13.70 -5.38 -7.20
CA ARG A 386 -13.36 -3.97 -7.09
C ARG A 386 -11.86 -3.74 -6.98
N CYS A 387 -11.17 -4.48 -6.10
CA CYS A 387 -9.73 -4.31 -5.90
C CYS A 387 -8.93 -4.79 -7.11
N ALA A 388 -9.32 -5.91 -7.73
CA ALA A 388 -8.69 -6.41 -8.94
C ALA A 388 -8.81 -5.43 -10.10
N ALA A 389 -9.99 -4.82 -10.28
CA ALA A 389 -10.24 -3.78 -11.28
C ALA A 389 -9.38 -2.53 -11.07
N ASP A 390 -9.19 -2.08 -9.82
CA ASP A 390 -8.32 -0.92 -9.54
C ASP A 390 -6.86 -1.21 -9.87
N THR A 391 -6.36 -2.39 -9.49
CA THR A 391 -4.98 -2.77 -9.82
C THR A 391 -4.79 -3.04 -11.32
N TRP A 392 -5.81 -3.56 -11.98
CA TRP A 392 -5.83 -3.73 -13.44
C TRP A 392 -5.72 -2.37 -14.15
N ALA A 393 -6.51 -1.38 -13.73
CA ALA A 393 -6.58 -0.07 -14.38
C ALA A 393 -5.38 0.83 -14.06
N HIS A 394 -4.95 0.89 -12.79
CA HIS A 394 -4.03 1.93 -12.31
C HIS A 394 -2.60 1.43 -12.07
N LEU A 395 -2.44 0.17 -11.64
CA LEU A 395 -1.13 -0.47 -11.53
C LEU A 395 -0.78 -1.28 -12.77
N ASP A 396 -1.71 -1.36 -13.73
CA ASP A 396 -1.56 -2.12 -14.97
C ASP A 396 -1.15 -3.57 -14.68
N VAL A 397 -1.75 -4.24 -13.69
CA VAL A 397 -1.41 -5.65 -13.41
C VAL A 397 -1.82 -6.51 -14.61
N GLN A 398 -0.86 -7.19 -15.22
CA GLN A 398 -1.04 -8.05 -16.40
C GLN A 398 -0.69 -9.51 -16.04
N PRO A 399 -1.11 -10.50 -16.85
CA PRO A 399 -0.94 -11.91 -16.51
C PRO A 399 0.51 -12.38 -16.33
N GLN A 400 1.48 -11.74 -17.01
CA GLN A 400 2.90 -12.08 -16.88
C GLN A 400 3.57 -11.50 -15.63
N ASP A 401 2.85 -10.70 -14.84
CA ASP A 401 3.46 -9.99 -13.74
C ASP A 401 3.65 -10.84 -12.48
N ILE A 402 4.65 -10.43 -11.72
CA ILE A 402 4.93 -10.96 -10.39
C ILE A 402 4.68 -9.82 -9.41
N GLY A 403 3.55 -9.91 -8.71
CA GLY A 403 3.08 -8.91 -7.76
C GLY A 403 3.54 -9.23 -6.34
N CYS A 404 4.21 -8.29 -5.69
CA CYS A 404 4.64 -8.41 -4.30
C CYS A 404 4.17 -7.22 -3.47
N TRP A 405 3.47 -7.49 -2.36
CA TRP A 405 3.19 -6.47 -1.34
C TRP A 405 3.54 -7.06 0.03
N PRO A 406 4.53 -6.51 0.77
CA PRO A 406 4.85 -6.99 2.10
C PRO A 406 3.77 -6.58 3.10
N THR A 407 2.82 -7.48 3.35
CA THR A 407 1.67 -7.30 4.25
C THR A 407 1.22 -8.66 4.83
N ASN A 408 0.21 -8.65 5.70
CA ASN A 408 -0.50 -9.86 6.13
C ASN A 408 -2.00 -9.79 5.78
N LEU A 409 -2.72 -10.90 5.96
CA LEU A 409 -4.17 -10.99 5.68
C LEU A 409 -5.03 -10.14 6.62
N GLY A 410 -4.56 -9.86 7.83
CA GLY A 410 -5.26 -9.02 8.82
C GLY A 410 -5.37 -7.55 8.44
N TRP A 411 -4.60 -7.10 7.43
CA TRP A 411 -4.72 -5.77 6.84
C TRP A 411 -5.38 -5.86 5.47
N VAL A 412 -6.11 -4.81 5.10
CA VAL A 412 -6.83 -4.72 3.81
C VAL A 412 -5.97 -5.07 2.59
N MET A 413 -4.68 -4.70 2.62
CA MET A 413 -3.78 -4.96 1.50
C MET A 413 -3.48 -6.45 1.29
N GLY A 414 -3.62 -7.31 2.29
CA GLY A 414 -3.39 -8.75 2.15
C GLY A 414 -4.41 -9.40 1.21
N PRO A 415 -5.72 -9.30 1.50
CA PRO A 415 -6.74 -9.73 0.56
C PRO A 415 -6.69 -9.00 -0.78
N ILE A 416 -6.37 -7.69 -0.81
CA ILE A 416 -6.24 -6.95 -2.07
C ILE A 416 -5.16 -7.57 -2.97
N ILE A 417 -3.92 -7.74 -2.50
CA ILE A 417 -2.85 -8.25 -3.36
C ILE A 417 -3.13 -9.67 -3.84
N LEU A 418 -3.73 -10.51 -3.00
CA LEU A 418 -4.15 -11.86 -3.35
C LEU A 418 -5.12 -11.85 -4.53
N TYR A 419 -6.20 -11.08 -4.43
CA TYR A 419 -7.20 -11.00 -5.50
C TYR A 419 -6.70 -10.23 -6.73
N SER A 420 -5.91 -9.18 -6.53
CA SER A 420 -5.28 -8.43 -7.60
C SER A 420 -4.35 -9.30 -8.45
N CYS A 421 -3.59 -10.22 -7.84
CA CYS A 421 -2.79 -11.16 -8.61
C CYS A 421 -3.68 -12.18 -9.34
N PHE A 422 -4.50 -12.92 -8.59
CA PHE A 422 -5.21 -14.05 -9.18
C PHE A 422 -6.34 -13.63 -10.15
N LEU A 423 -7.08 -12.55 -9.91
CA LEU A 423 -8.13 -12.15 -10.85
C LEU A 423 -7.57 -11.46 -12.12
N ASN A 424 -6.31 -11.02 -12.11
CA ASN A 424 -5.60 -10.51 -13.30
C ASN A 424 -4.68 -11.55 -13.96
N GLY A 425 -4.64 -12.79 -13.45
CA GLY A 425 -3.80 -13.86 -13.99
C GLY A 425 -2.32 -13.78 -13.62
N ALA A 426 -1.93 -12.84 -12.76
CA ALA A 426 -0.56 -12.62 -12.32
C ALA A 426 -0.13 -13.61 -11.20
N THR A 427 1.18 -13.70 -10.98
CA THR A 427 1.78 -14.50 -9.90
C THR A 427 1.89 -13.67 -8.61
N LEU A 428 1.54 -14.29 -7.47
CA LEU A 428 1.69 -13.71 -6.14
C LEU A 428 3.08 -14.03 -5.55
N ALA A 429 3.85 -13.01 -5.19
CA ALA A 429 5.15 -13.18 -4.53
C ALA A 429 5.05 -12.92 -3.02
N LEU A 430 5.46 -13.91 -2.22
CA LEU A 430 5.42 -13.89 -0.76
C LEU A 430 6.82 -14.01 -0.16
N TYR A 431 7.14 -13.14 0.80
CA TYR A 431 8.34 -13.29 1.61
C TYR A 431 7.95 -13.66 3.03
N HIS A 432 8.31 -14.86 3.47
CA HIS A 432 7.97 -15.34 4.81
C HIS A 432 9.00 -14.85 5.83
N GLY A 433 8.85 -13.60 6.24
CA GLY A 433 9.66 -13.01 7.30
C GLY A 433 9.65 -11.49 7.30
N SER A 434 10.70 -10.88 7.83
CA SER A 434 10.78 -9.42 7.96
C SER A 434 11.05 -8.72 6.62
N PRO A 435 10.15 -7.82 6.15
CA PRO A 435 10.38 -7.08 4.92
C PRO A 435 11.33 -5.88 5.11
N LEU A 436 11.90 -5.67 6.29
CA LEU A 436 12.68 -4.48 6.63
C LEU A 436 14.13 -4.52 6.17
N GLY A 437 14.67 -5.72 5.91
CA GLY A 437 16.09 -5.97 5.70
C GLY A 437 16.47 -6.30 4.26
N ARG A 438 17.77 -6.60 4.07
CA ARG A 438 18.36 -6.96 2.77
C ARG A 438 17.78 -8.22 2.16
N ASP A 439 17.49 -9.23 2.95
CA ASP A 439 16.98 -10.52 2.49
C ASP A 439 15.68 -10.36 1.68
N PHE A 440 14.78 -9.47 2.14
CA PHE A 440 13.58 -9.10 1.39
C PHE A 440 13.94 -8.39 0.07
N CYS A 441 14.85 -7.42 0.09
CA CYS A 441 15.26 -6.74 -1.13
C CYS A 441 15.88 -7.69 -2.16
N LYS A 442 16.64 -8.70 -1.70
CA LYS A 442 17.20 -9.76 -2.54
C LYS A 442 16.12 -10.68 -3.07
N PHE A 443 15.11 -11.04 -2.26
CA PHE A 443 13.93 -11.77 -2.71
C PHE A 443 13.20 -11.04 -3.84
N VAL A 444 13.00 -9.72 -3.75
CA VAL A 444 12.37 -8.92 -4.81
C VAL A 444 13.08 -9.11 -6.16
N GLN A 445 14.41 -9.07 -6.17
CA GLN A 445 15.23 -9.33 -7.36
C GLN A 445 15.08 -10.78 -7.83
N ASP A 446 15.31 -11.75 -6.94
CA ASP A 446 15.41 -13.17 -7.28
C ASP A 446 14.06 -13.76 -7.73
N ALA A 447 12.96 -13.26 -7.16
CA ALA A 447 11.61 -13.61 -7.59
C ALA A 447 11.25 -12.95 -8.93
N GLY A 448 11.98 -11.91 -9.36
CA GLY A 448 11.69 -11.17 -10.58
C GLY A 448 10.44 -10.30 -10.47
N VAL A 449 10.22 -9.68 -9.31
CA VAL A 449 9.04 -8.83 -9.05
C VAL A 449 8.95 -7.71 -10.09
N THR A 450 7.77 -7.56 -10.71
CA THR A 450 7.48 -6.52 -11.69
C THR A 450 6.56 -5.44 -11.13
N VAL A 451 5.70 -5.78 -10.17
CA VAL A 451 4.83 -4.86 -9.43
C VAL A 451 5.15 -4.95 -7.95
N LEU A 452 5.83 -3.93 -7.41
CA LEU A 452 6.22 -3.88 -6.02
C LEU A 452 5.38 -2.85 -5.26
N GLY A 453 4.54 -3.33 -4.36
CA GLY A 453 3.86 -2.53 -3.36
C GLY A 453 4.74 -2.25 -2.14
N SER A 454 4.55 -1.10 -1.51
CA SER A 454 5.26 -0.71 -0.30
C SER A 454 4.42 0.21 0.60
N VAL A 455 4.95 0.48 1.78
CA VAL A 455 4.53 1.59 2.63
C VAL A 455 5.75 2.49 2.86
N PRO A 456 5.59 3.83 2.96
CA PRO A 456 6.71 4.77 3.07
C PRO A 456 7.76 4.41 4.13
N SER A 457 7.31 3.86 5.26
CA SER A 457 8.18 3.45 6.36
C SER A 457 9.09 2.25 6.04
N LEU A 458 8.73 1.38 5.08
CA LEU A 458 9.63 0.35 4.57
C LEU A 458 10.72 0.94 3.69
N VAL A 459 10.34 1.84 2.78
CA VAL A 459 11.27 2.54 1.87
C VAL A 459 12.38 3.23 2.67
N LYS A 460 11.98 3.89 3.75
CA LYS A 460 12.88 4.53 4.70
C LYS A 460 13.85 3.55 5.37
N SER A 461 13.38 2.37 5.77
CA SER A 461 14.24 1.32 6.33
C SER A 461 15.26 0.85 5.30
N TRP A 462 14.82 0.58 4.07
CA TRP A 462 15.70 0.12 2.98
C TRP A 462 16.75 1.16 2.60
N LYS A 463 16.36 2.43 2.57
CA LYS A 463 17.26 3.57 2.33
C LYS A 463 18.28 3.72 3.44
N ALA A 464 17.84 3.72 4.70
CA ALA A 464 18.73 3.88 5.86
C ALA A 464 19.74 2.74 5.98
N GLY A 465 19.32 1.50 5.72
CA GLY A 465 20.19 0.32 5.73
C GLY A 465 20.98 0.09 4.44
N ASN A 466 20.75 0.91 3.40
CA ASN A 466 21.30 0.71 2.06
C ASN A 466 21.09 -0.72 1.51
N TYR A 467 19.93 -1.31 1.81
CA TYR A 467 19.67 -2.74 1.62
C TYR A 467 19.54 -3.14 0.15
N ALA A 468 19.20 -2.19 -0.73
CA ALA A 468 19.15 -2.39 -2.18
C ALA A 468 20.53 -2.30 -2.87
N LYS A 469 21.62 -2.03 -2.15
CA LYS A 469 22.96 -1.91 -2.76
C LYS A 469 23.35 -3.20 -3.48
N GLY A 470 23.77 -3.05 -4.75
CA GLY A 470 24.23 -4.15 -5.60
C GLY A 470 23.11 -5.12 -6.03
N LEU A 471 21.84 -4.73 -5.88
CA LEU A 471 20.70 -5.48 -6.39
C LEU A 471 20.15 -4.80 -7.65
N ASP A 472 19.67 -5.60 -8.59
CA ASP A 472 19.02 -5.17 -9.81
C ASP A 472 17.49 -5.16 -9.63
N TRP A 473 16.94 -3.95 -9.54
CA TRP A 473 15.49 -3.72 -9.43
C TRP A 473 14.90 -3.18 -10.74
N THR A 474 15.64 -3.24 -11.86
CA THR A 474 15.18 -2.69 -13.15
C THR A 474 14.04 -3.48 -13.80
N LYS A 475 13.78 -4.71 -13.34
CA LYS A 475 12.60 -5.52 -13.73
C LYS A 475 11.29 -4.96 -13.19
N ILE A 476 11.32 -4.17 -12.13
CA ILE A 476 10.12 -3.52 -11.59
C ILE A 476 9.63 -2.52 -12.63
N ARG A 477 8.38 -2.66 -13.10
CA ARG A 477 7.76 -1.71 -14.03
C ARG A 477 6.93 -0.65 -13.33
N VAL A 478 6.32 -0.99 -12.20
CA VAL A 478 5.42 -0.11 -11.43
C VAL A 478 5.63 -0.35 -9.94
N LEU A 479 5.72 0.75 -9.20
CA LEU A 479 5.75 0.78 -7.74
C LEU A 479 4.37 1.22 -7.24
N GLY A 480 3.87 0.59 -6.18
CA GLY A 480 2.66 1.02 -5.48
C GLY A 480 3.00 1.49 -4.07
N THR A 481 2.36 2.55 -3.59
CA THR A 481 2.51 2.99 -2.19
C THR A 481 1.15 3.33 -1.58
N THR A 482 0.95 2.93 -0.33
CA THR A 482 -0.28 3.23 0.41
C THR A 482 -0.03 3.24 1.92
N GLY A 483 -1.07 3.55 2.68
CA GLY A 483 -1.08 3.43 4.14
C GLY A 483 -0.49 4.60 4.91
N GLU A 484 0.52 5.30 4.37
CA GLU A 484 1.10 6.53 4.93
C GLU A 484 1.33 7.55 3.80
N ALA A 485 1.50 8.82 4.17
CA ALA A 485 1.86 9.85 3.21
C ALA A 485 3.35 9.71 2.84
N SER A 486 3.65 9.59 1.56
CA SER A 486 5.01 9.42 1.08
C SER A 486 5.87 10.69 1.27
N ASP A 487 7.16 10.50 1.53
CA ASP A 487 8.16 11.57 1.49
C ASP A 487 8.84 11.64 0.11
N ILE A 488 9.17 12.85 -0.31
CA ILE A 488 9.74 13.13 -1.63
C ILE A 488 11.13 12.48 -1.79
N ASP A 489 11.99 12.59 -0.79
CA ASP A 489 13.36 12.07 -0.85
C ASP A 489 13.39 10.54 -0.76
N ASP A 490 12.46 9.94 -0.03
CA ASP A 490 12.35 8.49 0.05
C ASP A 490 11.82 7.90 -1.26
N ASN A 491 10.83 8.55 -1.89
CA ASN A 491 10.36 8.19 -3.21
C ASN A 491 11.44 8.41 -4.30
N LEU A 492 12.20 9.51 -4.24
CA LEU A 492 13.32 9.75 -5.15
C LEU A 492 14.39 8.66 -5.00
N TRP A 493 14.70 8.25 -3.77
CA TRP A 493 15.59 7.11 -3.54
C TRP A 493 15.05 5.83 -4.17
N LEU A 494 13.78 5.49 -3.89
CA LEU A 494 13.15 4.27 -4.37
C LEU A 494 13.16 4.19 -5.91
N THR A 495 12.69 5.24 -6.57
CA THR A 495 12.63 5.31 -8.03
C THR A 495 14.01 5.36 -8.67
N SER A 496 15.02 5.92 -8.01
CA SER A 496 16.40 5.86 -8.52
C SER A 496 16.91 4.42 -8.64
N ARG A 497 16.39 3.47 -7.84
CA ARG A 497 16.78 2.05 -7.90
C ARG A 497 16.09 1.29 -9.04
N THR A 498 15.01 1.84 -9.58
CA THR A 498 14.21 1.21 -10.64
C THR A 498 14.37 1.91 -11.99
N SER A 499 15.33 2.82 -12.15
CA SER A 499 15.45 3.67 -13.34
C SER A 499 14.21 4.55 -13.56
N TYR A 500 13.76 5.19 -12.48
CA TYR A 500 12.66 6.16 -12.45
C TYR A 500 11.30 5.63 -12.88
N LYS A 501 11.03 4.35 -12.61
CA LYS A 501 9.71 3.74 -12.85
C LYS A 501 8.65 4.39 -11.96
N PRO A 502 7.39 4.48 -12.42
CA PRO A 502 6.35 5.22 -11.74
C PRO A 502 5.96 4.56 -10.41
N ILE A 503 5.85 5.40 -9.39
CA ILE A 503 5.12 5.17 -8.15
C ILE A 503 3.68 5.63 -8.38
N VAL A 504 2.75 4.70 -8.22
CA VAL A 504 1.32 4.96 -8.13
C VAL A 504 0.97 5.06 -6.65
N GLU A 505 0.70 6.29 -6.21
CA GLU A 505 0.20 6.57 -4.86
C GLU A 505 -1.27 6.14 -4.78
N CYS A 506 -1.65 5.41 -3.73
CA CYS A 506 -2.99 4.85 -3.53
C CYS A 506 -3.57 5.29 -2.17
N CYS A 507 -4.69 6.01 -2.19
CA CYS A 507 -5.41 6.40 -0.98
C CYS A 507 -6.79 5.77 -0.95
N GLY A 508 -7.02 4.93 0.06
CA GLY A 508 -8.16 4.04 0.16
C GLY A 508 -8.38 3.53 1.57
N GLY A 509 -9.24 2.54 1.71
CA GLY A 509 -9.59 2.01 3.01
C GLY A 509 -10.25 0.63 2.97
N THR A 510 -10.29 0.01 4.14
CA THR A 510 -10.95 -1.28 4.37
C THR A 510 -12.42 -1.26 3.94
N GLU A 511 -13.09 -0.11 4.13
CA GLU A 511 -14.50 0.12 3.79
C GLU A 511 -14.79 0.11 2.29
N LEU A 512 -13.76 0.32 1.45
CA LEU A 512 -13.90 0.42 -0.01
C LEU A 512 -13.37 -0.81 -0.74
N ALA A 513 -12.52 -1.62 -0.08
CA ALA A 513 -11.69 -2.63 -0.74
C ALA A 513 -10.86 -2.05 -1.90
N SER A 514 -10.58 -0.75 -1.88
CA SER A 514 -10.07 -0.01 -3.02
C SER A 514 -9.53 1.35 -2.61
N SER A 515 -8.99 2.07 -3.61
CA SER A 515 -8.69 3.49 -3.49
C SER A 515 -9.86 4.34 -3.99
N TYR A 516 -9.93 5.58 -3.51
CA TYR A 516 -10.81 6.63 -4.06
C TYR A 516 -10.01 7.76 -4.73
N ILE A 517 -8.75 7.92 -4.31
CA ILE A 517 -7.75 8.78 -4.97
C ILE A 517 -6.56 7.88 -5.29
N GLN A 518 -6.11 7.90 -6.55
CA GLN A 518 -5.06 7.01 -7.03
C GLN A 518 -4.28 7.63 -8.19
N GLY A 519 -2.98 7.32 -8.27
CA GLY A 519 -2.18 7.61 -9.46
C GLY A 519 -2.62 6.79 -10.68
N SER A 520 -2.24 7.22 -11.89
CA SER A 520 -2.56 6.52 -13.14
C SER A 520 -1.37 6.56 -14.09
N LEU A 521 -1.06 5.44 -14.73
CA LEU A 521 -0.01 5.36 -15.76
C LEU A 521 -0.35 6.11 -17.06
N LEU A 522 -1.52 6.74 -17.13
CA LEU A 522 -1.92 7.63 -18.23
C LEU A 522 -1.78 9.11 -17.85
N GLN A 523 -1.25 9.43 -16.66
CA GLN A 523 -1.00 10.79 -16.19
C GLN A 523 0.44 10.92 -15.65
N PRO A 524 1.06 12.10 -15.74
CA PRO A 524 2.36 12.33 -15.10
C PRO A 524 2.29 12.08 -13.58
N GLN A 525 3.34 11.48 -13.02
CA GLN A 525 3.44 11.19 -11.58
C GLN A 525 4.36 12.19 -10.89
N ALA A 526 3.99 12.59 -9.68
CA ALA A 526 4.77 13.49 -8.83
C ALA A 526 4.95 12.85 -7.44
N PHE A 527 6.12 13.02 -6.83
CA PHE A 527 6.40 12.37 -5.55
C PHE A 527 5.49 12.88 -4.43
N GLY A 528 4.84 11.96 -3.70
CA GLY A 528 3.96 12.30 -2.57
C GLY A 528 2.64 12.96 -2.97
N ALA A 529 2.24 12.83 -4.24
CA ALA A 529 0.99 13.36 -4.77
C ALA A 529 0.30 12.34 -5.67
N PHE A 530 -1.03 12.37 -5.67
CA PHE A 530 -1.87 11.49 -6.48
C PHE A 530 -2.24 12.21 -7.77
N SER A 531 -2.09 11.56 -8.93
CA SER A 531 -2.39 12.19 -10.22
C SER A 531 -3.89 12.25 -10.54
N GLY A 532 -4.76 11.59 -9.78
CA GLY A 532 -6.19 11.58 -10.06
C GLY A 532 -7.06 10.81 -9.08
N ALA A 533 -8.30 10.59 -9.50
CA ALA A 533 -9.27 9.72 -8.84
C ALA A 533 -9.17 8.30 -9.40
N SER A 534 -9.59 7.30 -8.62
CA SER A 534 -9.77 5.95 -9.15
C SER A 534 -10.95 5.90 -10.13
N MET A 535 -10.82 5.13 -11.22
CA MET A 535 -11.91 4.86 -12.17
C MET A 535 -13.21 4.45 -11.46
N SER A 536 -14.35 4.88 -12.02
CA SER A 536 -15.71 4.72 -11.48
C SER A 536 -15.99 5.39 -10.12
N THR A 537 -15.01 6.08 -9.52
CA THR A 537 -15.18 6.76 -8.23
C THR A 537 -15.39 8.26 -8.43
N GLY A 538 -16.59 8.75 -8.11
CA GLY A 538 -16.84 10.19 -7.98
C GLY A 538 -16.61 10.66 -6.53
N PHE A 539 -15.87 11.75 -6.35
CA PHE A 539 -15.76 12.42 -5.04
C PHE A 539 -15.73 13.94 -5.18
N VAL A 540 -16.04 14.63 -4.10
CA VAL A 540 -15.95 16.09 -3.97
C VAL A 540 -15.14 16.44 -2.72
N ILE A 541 -14.48 17.60 -2.75
CA ILE A 541 -13.80 18.17 -1.60
C ILE A 541 -14.74 19.25 -1.04
N LEU A 542 -15.14 19.10 0.22
CA LEU A 542 -15.99 20.08 0.91
C LEU A 542 -15.08 20.99 1.75
N ASP A 543 -15.36 22.29 1.72
CA ASP A 543 -14.81 23.23 2.68
C ASP A 543 -15.51 23.09 4.06
N GLU A 544 -15.15 23.93 5.02
CA GLU A 544 -15.70 23.86 6.38
C GLU A 544 -17.17 24.29 6.47
N GLN A 545 -17.63 25.09 5.49
CA GLN A 545 -18.98 25.62 5.39
C GLN A 545 -19.87 24.78 4.47
N GLY A 546 -19.29 23.78 3.80
CA GLY A 546 -19.94 22.99 2.77
C GLY A 546 -21.18 22.30 3.31
N THR A 547 -22.33 22.65 2.74
CA THR A 547 -23.58 21.95 3.03
C THR A 547 -23.40 20.47 2.66
N PRO A 548 -23.61 19.53 3.61
CA PRO A 548 -23.46 18.13 3.28
C PRO A 548 -24.52 17.76 2.23
N TYR A 549 -24.07 17.52 1.00
CA TYR A 549 -24.78 16.60 0.11
C TYR A 549 -24.86 15.23 0.81
N GLN A 550 -25.80 14.36 0.42
CA GLN A 550 -25.88 12.98 0.94
C GLN A 550 -24.68 12.15 0.44
N LEU A 551 -23.49 12.42 0.96
CA LEU A 551 -22.22 11.79 0.61
C LEU A 551 -21.67 11.00 1.78
N ARG A 552 -20.89 9.96 1.47
CA ARG A 552 -20.06 9.29 2.48
C ARG A 552 -18.83 10.15 2.78
N ARG A 553 -18.66 10.55 4.04
CA ARG A 553 -17.46 11.28 4.49
C ARG A 553 -16.35 10.30 4.88
N HIS A 554 -15.23 10.33 4.17
CA HIS A 554 -14.10 9.42 4.43
C HIS A 554 -13.26 9.82 5.65
N GLY A 555 -13.21 11.12 5.97
CA GLY A 555 -12.46 11.65 7.10
C GLY A 555 -11.00 11.98 6.80
N ASP A 556 -10.63 12.12 5.53
CA ASP A 556 -9.32 12.60 5.10
C ASP A 556 -9.39 14.08 4.68
N ILE A 557 -8.30 14.81 4.91
CA ILE A 557 -8.10 16.15 4.41
C ILE A 557 -7.28 16.05 3.13
N VAL A 558 -7.82 16.62 2.07
CA VAL A 558 -7.24 16.54 0.72
C VAL A 558 -7.17 17.94 0.15
N GLN A 559 -6.00 18.29 -0.37
CA GLN A 559 -5.79 19.48 -1.18
C GLN A 559 -5.74 19.08 -2.65
N ARG A 560 -6.48 19.79 -3.51
CA ARG A 560 -6.29 19.72 -4.97
C ARG A 560 -5.36 20.84 -5.40
N THR A 561 -4.30 20.54 -6.14
CA THR A 561 -3.31 21.53 -6.60
C THR A 561 -3.56 21.95 -8.04
N VAL A 562 -2.84 22.99 -8.49
CA VAL A 562 -2.69 23.26 -9.92
C VAL A 562 -2.13 22.03 -10.62
N GLY A 563 -2.57 21.78 -11.86
CA GLY A 563 -2.25 20.56 -12.60
C GLY A 563 -3.13 19.36 -12.25
N GLY A 564 -4.07 19.49 -11.30
CA GLY A 564 -5.06 18.46 -11.01
C GLY A 564 -4.61 17.36 -10.05
N TYR A 565 -3.41 17.46 -9.49
CA TYR A 565 -2.94 16.54 -8.45
C TYR A 565 -3.72 16.70 -7.16
N TYR A 566 -3.72 15.64 -6.36
CA TYR A 566 -4.22 15.64 -5.00
C TYR A 566 -3.09 15.39 -4.02
N ILE A 567 -3.14 16.04 -2.87
CA ILE A 567 -2.24 15.83 -1.74
C ILE A 567 -3.11 15.50 -0.54
N VAL A 568 -2.95 14.29 -0.01
CA VAL A 568 -3.57 13.92 1.27
C VAL A 568 -2.75 14.57 2.37
N GLN A 569 -3.39 15.47 3.10
CA GLN A 569 -2.79 16.20 4.22
C GLN A 569 -2.86 15.38 5.50
N GLY A 570 -3.70 14.35 5.59
CA GLY A 570 -3.81 13.47 6.75
C GLY A 570 -5.26 13.29 7.18
N ARG A 571 -5.47 12.73 8.37
CA ARG A 571 -6.81 12.49 8.89
C ARG A 571 -7.42 13.76 9.48
N ALA A 572 -8.71 13.97 9.24
CA ALA A 572 -9.44 15.12 9.77
C ALA A 572 -9.53 15.10 11.31
N ASP A 573 -9.59 13.91 11.92
CA ASP A 573 -9.56 13.72 13.38
C ASP A 573 -8.16 13.83 14.01
N ASP A 574 -7.10 13.82 13.19
CA ASP A 574 -5.71 14.11 13.60
C ASP A 574 -5.29 15.57 13.39
N THR A 575 -6.21 16.44 12.97
CA THR A 575 -5.92 17.87 12.87
C THR A 575 -5.66 18.50 14.23
N MET A 576 -4.71 19.43 14.23
CA MET A 576 -4.36 20.23 15.39
C MET A 576 -4.88 21.64 15.20
N ASN A 577 -5.36 22.27 16.27
CA ASN A 577 -5.70 23.69 16.25
C ASN A 577 -4.64 24.48 17.03
N LEU A 578 -3.70 25.07 16.29
CA LEU A 578 -2.58 25.84 16.84
C LEU A 578 -2.88 27.33 16.71
N GLY A 579 -3.28 27.96 17.82
CA GLY A 579 -3.56 29.40 17.85
C GLY A 579 -4.72 29.83 16.95
N GLY A 580 -5.75 28.98 16.79
CA GLY A 580 -6.91 29.24 15.93
C GLY A 580 -6.74 28.73 14.50
N ILE A 581 -5.55 28.27 14.13
CA ILE A 581 -5.24 27.77 12.78
C ILE A 581 -5.25 26.24 12.82
N LYS A 582 -6.12 25.63 12.00
CA LYS A 582 -6.10 24.18 11.81
C LYS A 582 -4.93 23.80 10.91
N THR A 583 -4.17 22.80 11.33
CA THR A 583 -3.04 22.27 10.56
C THR A 583 -2.93 20.77 10.74
N SER A 584 -2.33 20.12 9.75
CA SER A 584 -2.06 18.69 9.82
C SER A 584 -0.74 18.40 10.51
N SER A 585 -0.73 17.32 11.29
CA SER A 585 0.49 16.71 11.83
C SER A 585 1.49 16.35 10.72
N VAL A 586 1.02 15.80 9.59
CA VAL A 586 1.89 15.32 8.49
C VAL A 586 2.67 16.46 7.83
N GLU A 587 2.07 17.65 7.70
CA GLU A 587 2.76 18.81 7.10
C GLU A 587 3.90 19.30 8.00
N ILE A 588 3.65 19.38 9.30
CA ILE A 588 4.67 19.73 10.29
C ILE A 588 5.79 18.69 10.29
N GLU A 589 5.43 17.40 10.29
CA GLU A 589 6.40 16.27 10.26
C GLU A 589 7.29 16.33 9.03
N ARG A 590 6.74 16.59 7.84
CA ARG A 590 7.53 16.73 6.60
C ARG A 590 8.58 17.83 6.68
N VAL A 591 8.20 18.99 7.24
CA VAL A 591 9.13 20.12 7.42
C VAL A 591 10.20 19.79 8.47
N CYS A 592 9.81 19.15 9.57
CA CYS A 592 10.71 18.82 10.67
C CYS A 592 11.69 17.71 10.30
N ASN A 593 11.27 16.68 9.55
CA ASN A 593 12.15 15.61 9.07
C ASN A 593 13.34 16.13 8.26
N ARG A 594 13.24 17.31 7.65
CA ARG A 594 14.30 17.95 6.86
C ARG A 594 15.09 19.01 7.61
N ALA A 595 14.71 19.32 8.85
CA ALA A 595 15.34 20.37 9.63
C ALA A 595 16.73 19.95 10.16
N ASP A 596 17.01 18.65 10.22
CA ASP A 596 18.25 18.11 10.78
C ASP A 596 18.59 16.74 10.16
N GLU A 597 19.84 16.54 9.74
CA GLU A 597 20.28 15.30 9.09
C GLU A 597 20.32 14.08 10.01
N GLY A 598 20.44 14.27 11.32
CA GLY A 598 20.48 13.18 12.30
C GLY A 598 19.12 12.55 12.60
N LEU A 599 18.04 13.11 12.06
CA LEU A 599 16.70 12.62 12.27
C LEU A 599 16.41 11.40 11.40
N LEU A 600 15.88 10.35 12.03
CA LEU A 600 15.20 9.28 11.34
C LEU A 600 13.77 9.75 11.02
N GLU A 601 12.96 10.07 12.03
CA GLU A 601 11.56 10.53 11.86
C GLU A 601 11.13 11.53 12.92
N THR A 602 10.06 12.24 12.62
CA THR A 602 9.30 13.07 13.55
C THR A 602 7.82 12.69 13.56
N ALA A 603 7.15 12.95 14.69
CA ALA A 603 5.72 12.82 14.88
C ALA A 603 5.19 14.08 15.57
N ALA A 604 4.22 14.76 14.95
CA ALA A 604 3.62 15.97 15.49
C ALA A 604 2.29 15.64 16.16
N VAL A 605 2.13 16.07 17.40
CA VAL A 605 0.89 15.93 18.17
C VAL A 605 0.55 17.25 18.87
N SER A 606 -0.74 17.51 19.05
CA SER A 606 -1.21 18.62 19.85
C SER A 606 -1.57 18.18 21.26
N ILE A 607 -1.33 19.09 22.20
CA ILE A 607 -1.67 18.90 23.61
C ILE A 607 -2.53 20.06 24.04
N LYS A 608 -3.70 19.76 24.63
CA LYS A 608 -4.54 20.78 25.26
C LYS A 608 -3.95 21.14 26.62
N PRO A 609 -3.70 22.43 26.91
CA PRO A 609 -3.27 22.86 28.24
C PRO A 609 -4.33 22.52 29.30
N ALA A 610 -3.90 22.17 30.51
CA ALA A 610 -4.80 21.80 31.61
C ALA A 610 -5.76 22.94 32.02
N GLY A 611 -5.35 24.20 31.88
CA GLY A 611 -6.16 25.38 32.16
C GLY A 611 -7.03 25.87 30.99
N GLY A 612 -7.13 25.11 29.90
CA GLY A 612 -7.74 25.58 28.66
C GLY A 612 -6.81 26.51 27.85
N GLY A 613 -7.27 26.94 26.67
CA GLY A 613 -6.48 27.73 25.72
C GLY A 613 -6.13 26.97 24.43
N PRO A 614 -5.41 27.63 23.49
CA PRO A 614 -5.04 27.03 22.20
C PRO A 614 -4.14 25.81 22.40
N GLU A 615 -4.23 24.83 21.49
CA GLU A 615 -3.43 23.62 21.62
C GLU A 615 -1.94 23.94 21.42
N HIS A 616 -1.09 23.24 22.19
CA HIS A 616 0.36 23.37 22.12
C HIS A 616 0.92 22.30 21.18
N LEU A 617 1.82 22.72 20.27
CA LEU A 617 2.50 21.80 19.36
C LEU A 617 3.64 21.07 20.07
N ALA A 618 3.62 19.75 20.03
CA ALA A 618 4.72 18.91 20.45
C ALA A 618 5.24 18.04 19.29
N ILE A 619 6.56 17.93 19.21
CA ILE A 619 7.25 17.17 18.17
C ILE A 619 8.08 16.09 18.84
N LEU A 620 7.72 14.83 18.61
CA LEU A 620 8.54 13.70 18.99
C LEU A 620 9.50 13.38 17.84
N ALA A 621 10.73 12.97 18.15
CA ALA A 621 11.78 12.70 17.18
C ALA A 621 12.46 11.36 17.48
N VAL A 622 12.77 10.61 16.42
CA VAL A 622 13.63 9.41 16.47
C VAL A 622 14.91 9.75 15.69
N LEU A 623 16.07 9.41 16.25
CA LEU A 623 17.37 9.67 15.63
C LEU A 623 17.81 8.49 14.77
N LYS A 624 18.64 8.76 13.75
CA LYS A 624 19.31 7.74 12.94
C LYS A 624 20.33 6.95 13.78
N ASP A 625 21.15 7.67 14.55
CA ASP A 625 22.05 7.09 15.53
C ASP A 625 21.41 7.19 16.93
N ARG A 626 21.08 6.03 17.50
CA ARG A 626 20.41 5.94 18.81
C ARG A 626 21.37 6.19 19.99
N SER A 627 22.68 6.16 19.75
CA SER A 627 23.71 6.40 20.75
C SER A 627 24.17 7.85 20.82
N ALA A 628 23.81 8.66 19.82
CA ALA A 628 24.20 10.06 19.74
C ALA A 628 23.52 10.90 20.84
N GLN A 629 24.32 11.66 21.60
CA GLN A 629 23.79 12.73 22.43
C GLN A 629 23.32 13.88 21.53
N TYR A 630 22.03 14.22 21.63
CA TYR A 630 21.41 15.30 20.87
C TYR A 630 20.93 16.41 21.80
N ASP A 631 21.28 17.66 21.48
CA ASP A 631 20.73 18.81 22.17
C ASP A 631 19.27 19.05 21.73
N VAL A 632 18.34 18.75 22.62
CA VAL A 632 16.89 18.90 22.41
C VAL A 632 16.50 20.38 22.20
N ASN A 633 17.18 21.31 22.86
CA ASN A 633 16.89 22.74 22.71
C ASN A 633 17.33 23.24 21.34
N LEU A 634 18.53 22.84 20.89
CA LEU A 634 18.99 23.12 19.53
C LEU A 634 18.04 22.52 18.49
N LEU A 635 17.61 21.28 18.68
CA LEU A 635 16.66 20.61 17.78
C LEU A 635 15.31 21.33 17.74
N LYS A 636 14.80 21.77 18.90
CA LYS A 636 13.61 22.61 19.00
C LYS A 636 13.77 23.92 18.23
N SER A 637 14.91 24.59 18.34
CA SER A 637 15.20 25.80 17.55
C SER A 637 15.26 25.53 16.05
N LYS A 638 15.83 24.39 15.62
CA LYS A 638 15.83 23.97 14.20
C LYS A 638 14.42 23.72 13.69
N PHE A 639 13.59 22.98 14.43
CA PHE A 639 12.19 22.77 14.08
C PHE A 639 11.39 24.07 14.03
N GLN A 640 11.54 24.94 15.04
CA GLN A 640 10.89 26.25 15.07
C GLN A 640 11.22 27.06 13.81
N ARG A 641 12.51 27.16 13.46
CA ARG A 641 12.96 27.90 12.28
C ARG A 641 12.44 27.27 10.98
N ALA A 642 12.47 25.94 10.88
CA ALA A 642 11.99 25.24 9.70
C ALA A 642 10.48 25.44 9.49
N ILE A 643 9.68 25.33 10.54
CA ILE A 643 8.22 25.53 10.50
C ILE A 643 7.88 26.97 10.14
N GLN A 644 8.53 27.96 10.76
CA GLN A 644 8.25 29.36 10.47
C GLN A 644 8.61 29.75 9.03
N LYS A 645 9.73 29.22 8.53
CA LYS A 645 10.19 29.51 7.17
C LYS A 645 9.34 28.82 6.10
N ASN A 646 8.95 27.56 6.32
CA ASN A 646 8.41 26.71 5.26
C ASN A 646 6.94 26.33 5.44
N LEU A 647 6.30 26.67 6.56
CA LEU A 647 4.91 26.32 6.84
C LEU A 647 4.09 27.52 7.30
N ASN A 648 4.29 28.00 8.52
CA ASN A 648 3.56 29.15 9.04
C ASN A 648 4.37 29.88 10.14
N PRO A 649 4.64 31.19 9.99
CA PRO A 649 5.44 31.96 10.96
C PRO A 649 4.81 32.04 12.36
N LEU A 650 3.50 31.84 12.49
CA LEU A 650 2.76 31.92 13.74
C LEU A 650 2.82 30.63 14.58
N PHE A 651 3.23 29.51 14.01
CA PHE A 651 3.30 28.25 14.75
C PHE A 651 4.47 28.26 15.72
N LYS A 652 4.19 27.88 16.98
CA LYS A 652 5.18 27.78 18.05
C LYS A 652 5.33 26.33 18.47
N VAL A 653 6.56 25.79 18.35
CA VAL A 653 6.92 24.49 18.89
C VAL A 653 7.05 24.63 20.40
N SER A 654 6.10 24.03 21.13
CA SER A 654 6.09 24.09 22.60
C SER A 654 7.02 23.03 23.19
N TYR A 655 6.99 21.81 22.67
CA TYR A 655 7.76 20.68 23.20
C TYR A 655 8.47 19.90 22.11
N VAL A 656 9.68 19.44 22.42
CA VAL A 656 10.40 18.44 21.61
C VAL A 656 10.84 17.32 22.52
N LYS A 657 10.65 16.08 22.06
CA LYS A 657 11.07 14.88 22.79
C LYS A 657 11.75 13.89 21.87
N ILE A 658 12.90 13.37 22.27
CA ILE A 658 13.55 12.28 21.57
C ILE A 658 13.05 10.96 22.15
N VAL A 659 12.63 10.04 21.28
CA VAL A 659 12.15 8.71 21.64
C VAL A 659 12.91 7.64 20.85
N PRO A 660 13.10 6.43 21.39
CA PRO A 660 13.89 5.39 20.72
C PRO A 660 13.21 4.88 19.44
N GLN A 661 11.88 4.87 19.41
CA GLN A 661 11.05 4.49 18.26
C GLN A 661 9.61 4.96 18.48
N PHE A 662 8.84 5.07 17.40
CA PHE A 662 7.41 5.35 17.51
C PHE A 662 6.55 4.09 17.69
N PRO A 663 5.43 4.18 18.44
CA PRO A 663 4.44 3.12 18.48
C PRO A 663 3.75 3.04 17.12
N ARG A 664 3.74 1.85 16.54
CA ARG A 664 3.17 1.59 15.21
C ARG A 664 2.24 0.39 15.24
N THR A 665 1.27 0.37 14.32
CA THR A 665 0.52 -0.85 13.99
C THR A 665 1.43 -1.86 13.29
N ALA A 666 1.00 -3.10 13.11
CA ALA A 666 1.75 -4.03 12.24
C ALA A 666 1.80 -3.64 10.76
N SER A 667 0.83 -2.87 10.28
CA SER A 667 0.90 -2.20 8.98
C SER A 667 1.86 -1.00 8.99
N ASN A 668 2.66 -0.86 10.05
CA ASN A 668 3.65 0.17 10.29
C ASN A 668 3.09 1.59 10.41
N LYS A 669 1.77 1.76 10.56
CA LYS A 669 1.13 3.07 10.72
C LYS A 669 1.40 3.66 12.10
N LEU A 670 1.74 4.94 12.16
CA LEU A 670 2.01 5.68 13.39
C LEU A 670 0.76 5.78 14.28
N LEU A 671 0.87 5.37 15.54
CA LEU A 671 -0.21 5.47 16.54
C LEU A 671 -0.14 6.81 17.30
N ARG A 672 -0.54 7.91 16.64
CA ARG A 672 -0.47 9.28 17.22
C ARG A 672 -1.26 9.43 18.52
N ARG A 673 -2.39 8.73 18.68
CA ARG A 673 -3.15 8.72 19.93
C ARG A 673 -2.30 8.25 21.10
N VAL A 674 -1.53 7.16 20.94
CA VAL A 674 -0.66 6.62 21.98
C VAL A 674 0.43 7.63 22.35
N LEU A 675 1.05 8.27 21.36
CA LEU A 675 2.04 9.33 21.59
C LEU A 675 1.43 10.51 22.36
N ARG A 676 0.22 10.94 21.98
CA ARG A 676 -0.50 12.04 22.63
C ARG A 676 -0.86 11.69 24.08
N ASP A 677 -1.31 10.46 24.33
CA ASP A 677 -1.70 9.98 25.67
C ASP A 677 -0.47 9.83 26.58
N GLN A 678 0.64 9.27 26.07
CA GLN A 678 1.92 9.19 26.79
C GLN A 678 2.43 10.58 27.17
N LEU A 679 2.41 11.51 26.22
CA LEU A 679 2.90 12.87 26.45
C LEU A 679 2.00 13.65 27.42
N LYS A 680 0.67 13.44 27.38
CA LYS A 680 -0.27 13.99 28.36
C LYS A 680 0.01 13.46 29.77
N GLN A 681 0.20 12.15 29.91
CA GLN A 681 0.51 11.54 31.22
C GLN A 681 1.80 12.12 31.80
N GLU A 682 2.87 12.20 31.02
CA GLU A 682 4.14 12.77 31.47
C GLU A 682 4.02 14.22 31.89
N LEU A 683 3.41 15.08 31.06
CA LEU A 683 3.23 16.49 31.40
C LEU A 683 2.31 16.67 32.62
N SER A 684 1.29 15.83 32.79
CA SER A 684 0.44 15.87 33.98
C SER A 684 1.19 15.49 35.26
N ASN A 685 2.21 14.63 35.17
CA ASN A 685 3.06 14.26 36.30
C ASN A 685 4.08 15.37 36.63
N HIS A 686 4.54 16.13 35.63
CA HIS A 686 5.44 17.27 35.84
C HIS A 686 4.71 18.50 36.40
N SER A 687 3.40 18.65 36.16
CA SER A 687 2.58 19.71 36.75
C SER A 687 2.17 19.45 38.22
N LYS A 688 2.44 18.24 38.74
CA LYS A 688 2.12 17.82 40.12
C LYS A 688 3.35 17.79 41.05
N LEU A 689 4.53 18.10 40.51
CA LEU A 689 5.78 18.38 41.22
C LEU A 689 5.97 19.90 41.22
#